data_AF-A0AAW6LTW1-F1
#
_entry.id   AF-A0AAW6LTW1-F1
#
_cell.length_a   1.000
_cell.length_b   1.000
_cell.length_c   1.000
_cell.angle_alpha   90.00
_cell.angle_beta   90.00
_cell.angle_gamma   90.00
#
_symmetry.space_group_name_H-M   'P 1'
#
loop_
_entity.id
_entity.type
_entity.pdbx_description
1 polymer ?
#
loop_
_entity_poly.entity_id
_entity_poly.type
_entity_poly.pdbx_seq_one_letter_code
_entity_poly.pdbx_strand_id
1 'polypeptide(L)'
;MIGVSQCSDDEWRDKLNKEIFLEAMFRGNIDVIFCSANDNNAKQAEDIAYLIKKKVDLMIISPNESAPVTPAVEMAYKSNIPIIISDRKIRSDKFTAYIGPDNYEIGALAGEFIVKYLKGKGKIVEIKGTEGASPTIERHEGFMSVVNKYKDIEVIYSESGIFLESIGEKKMEEALLLNPEIDLVFAHNDRMAKGAYKVVKAKGREKEITFVGIDGLAEDGYGVDMILDGVLAASFVNATGGDKIMELAMNILQNKPFERETILPTTQVDHTNARILKLQARYMNGQSDKIFSLNKDINKNISLYARQQVLLYCSVIILILLLLFLYLLMNAFRKNKQHNNELSQKNKDIEDKNEQLELQRKQIEEATQSKLHFYTTISHDFLTPLTLIIEPVELLLQNHQMKHDQYDLLVMVKRNAIILHRLVKQLLDFRKYENGKLALNLSQANLKDCIEGWSKAFCPAIKRKSIKFCIHATEDAANFEMPLDYNKIERLFYNLLSNALEFTNQGGTIRVDLYNEWDENEKKAVIKISDTGVGIDPEYIENIFDRFFKVDNYSSGSGIGLAVAKAFAELHGGDIRVKSEVGKGSEFYVILPYLNATIEGQTFSLETKSDDEEGDNIDLGNQTLLLNERNKPVILVVDDNLDILNFICNLLQTEYIVLLAKNGQYGLKLASQYLPDLVIADVVMPMMDGFELCRRLKGESITRHIPVILLSALTLSSQKIKGIDCGADIYFEKPFDSSLLLAYVKNLIKSRKDAKAILNDTDPAPDDGAKLEGRLFIEKIYALMDSHIADSGFKVEAFGQSIGLSRVQLYRRIKEQTGYSPNELLRVYRLQKAKKLLSTTDLAVAEVAYRVGFSSPAYFTKCYREFYKELPTAFLKRMALKNEDSL
;
A
#
# COMPACT_ATOMS: atom_id res chain seq x y z
N MET A 1 -10.93 60.82 -27.57
CA MET A 1 -10.58 60.48 -28.95
C MET A 1 -11.04 61.59 -29.88
N ILE A 2 -10.12 62.24 -30.59
CA ILE A 2 -10.40 63.34 -31.52
C ILE A 2 -10.19 62.85 -32.96
N GLY A 3 -11.12 63.17 -33.86
CA GLY A 3 -10.97 62.90 -35.29
C GLY A 3 -10.47 64.12 -36.05
N VAL A 4 -9.54 63.96 -36.98
CA VAL A 4 -9.02 65.03 -37.85
C VAL A 4 -9.22 64.62 -39.30
N SER A 5 -10.03 65.37 -40.03
CA SER A 5 -10.28 65.19 -41.46
C SER A 5 -9.62 66.32 -42.26
N GLN A 6 -8.43 66.05 -42.79
CA GLN A 6 -7.71 66.98 -43.67
C GLN A 6 -8.25 66.90 -45.11
N CYS A 7 -8.20 68.02 -45.81
CA CYS A 7 -8.53 68.09 -47.24
C CYS A 7 -7.48 67.42 -48.14
N SER A 8 -6.21 67.53 -47.75
CA SER A 8 -5.05 67.24 -48.58
C SER A 8 -3.93 66.61 -47.73
N ASP A 9 -2.96 66.01 -48.40
CA ASP A 9 -1.71 65.51 -47.83
C ASP A 9 -0.58 66.30 -48.47
N ASP A 10 -0.07 67.29 -47.75
CA ASP A 10 0.91 68.29 -48.21
C ASP A 10 1.71 68.85 -47.04
N GLU A 11 2.75 69.61 -47.33
CA GLU A 11 3.78 69.90 -46.33
C GLU A 11 3.31 70.91 -45.26
N TRP A 12 2.29 71.70 -45.59
CA TRP A 12 1.57 72.55 -44.63
C TRP A 12 0.68 71.69 -43.72
N ARG A 13 0.02 70.67 -44.27
CA ARG A 13 -0.78 69.68 -43.51
C ARG A 13 0.09 68.81 -42.62
N ASP A 14 1.26 68.38 -43.08
CA ASP A 14 2.22 67.61 -42.29
C ASP A 14 2.65 68.37 -41.03
N LYS A 15 2.99 69.65 -41.19
CA LYS A 15 3.30 70.54 -40.06
C LYS A 15 2.13 70.64 -39.09
N LEU A 16 0.94 70.97 -39.60
CA LEU A 16 -0.28 71.06 -38.79
C LEU A 16 -0.57 69.76 -38.03
N ASN A 17 -0.48 68.61 -38.70
CA ASN A 17 -0.69 67.29 -38.12
C ASN A 17 0.36 66.99 -37.04
N LYS A 18 1.63 67.35 -37.28
CA LYS A 18 2.73 67.21 -36.30
C LYS A 18 2.50 68.08 -35.05
N GLU A 19 2.05 69.32 -35.22
CA GLU A 19 1.70 70.22 -34.12
C GLU A 19 0.53 69.67 -33.29
N ILE A 20 -0.58 69.25 -33.94
CA ILE A 20 -1.73 68.61 -33.29
C ILE A 20 -1.29 67.37 -32.49
N PHE A 21 -0.44 66.52 -33.10
CA PHE A 21 0.02 65.29 -32.47
C PHE A 21 0.95 65.55 -31.27
N LEU A 22 1.87 66.51 -31.37
CA LEU A 22 2.75 66.92 -30.26
C LEU A 22 1.95 67.47 -29.08
N GLU A 23 0.94 68.30 -29.33
CA GLU A 23 0.10 68.86 -28.27
C GLU A 23 -0.81 67.80 -27.62
N ALA A 24 -1.30 66.82 -28.40
CA ALA A 24 -1.99 65.65 -27.85
C ALA A 24 -1.09 64.81 -26.93
N MET A 25 0.18 64.60 -27.30
CA MET A 25 1.16 63.92 -26.44
C MET A 25 1.41 64.67 -25.13
N PHE A 26 1.46 66.01 -25.16
CA PHE A 26 1.68 66.83 -23.97
C PHE A 26 0.55 66.76 -22.94
N ARG A 27 -0.71 66.75 -23.41
CA ARG A 27 -1.88 66.80 -22.52
C ARG A 27 -2.29 65.44 -21.94
N GLY A 28 -1.90 64.34 -22.60
CA GLY A 28 -2.15 62.97 -22.16
C GLY A 28 -3.61 62.53 -22.30
N ASN A 29 -3.85 61.21 -22.41
CA ASN A 29 -5.17 60.61 -22.62
C ASN A 29 -5.97 61.14 -23.84
N ILE A 30 -5.28 61.60 -24.90
CA ILE A 30 -5.89 62.02 -26.16
C ILE A 30 -5.40 61.14 -27.30
N ASP A 31 -6.23 60.22 -27.76
CA ASP A 31 -6.04 59.55 -29.05
C ASP A 31 -6.53 60.45 -30.18
N VAL A 32 -5.68 60.71 -31.17
CA VAL A 32 -6.01 61.48 -32.39
C VAL A 32 -6.02 60.54 -33.60
N ILE A 33 -7.10 60.55 -34.37
CA ILE A 33 -7.24 59.81 -35.63
C ILE A 33 -7.15 60.80 -36.78
N PHE A 34 -6.14 60.67 -37.63
CA PHE A 34 -6.00 61.46 -38.86
C PHE A 34 -6.60 60.71 -40.06
N CYS A 35 -7.28 61.46 -40.93
CA CYS A 35 -7.74 61.04 -42.25
C CYS A 35 -7.38 62.15 -43.25
N SER A 36 -6.87 61.79 -44.42
CA SER A 36 -6.66 62.72 -45.53
C SER A 36 -7.57 62.36 -46.70
N ALA A 37 -8.26 63.37 -47.20
CA ALA A 37 -9.14 63.25 -48.34
C ALA A 37 -8.41 63.27 -49.70
N ASN A 38 -7.10 63.59 -49.73
CA ASN A 38 -6.29 63.69 -50.95
C ASN A 38 -6.96 64.54 -52.06
N ASP A 39 -7.39 65.74 -51.68
CA ASP A 39 -8.10 66.75 -52.49
C ASP A 39 -9.44 66.27 -53.08
N ASN A 40 -10.03 65.19 -52.55
CA ASN A 40 -11.28 64.59 -53.04
C ASN A 40 -12.46 64.75 -52.07
N ASN A 41 -13.48 65.51 -52.48
CA ASN A 41 -14.67 65.79 -51.66
C ASN A 41 -15.46 64.53 -51.24
N ALA A 42 -15.57 63.52 -52.11
CA ALA A 42 -16.28 62.29 -51.80
C ALA A 42 -15.51 61.47 -50.76
N LYS A 43 -14.19 61.39 -50.90
CA LYS A 43 -13.30 60.77 -49.90
C LYS A 43 -13.43 61.48 -48.54
N GLN A 44 -13.51 62.82 -48.52
CA GLN A 44 -13.69 63.56 -47.27
C GLN A 44 -15.06 63.28 -46.61
N ALA A 45 -16.12 63.14 -47.40
CA ALA A 45 -17.44 62.76 -46.88
C ALA A 45 -17.43 61.34 -46.27
N GLU A 46 -16.71 60.40 -46.87
CA GLU A 46 -16.47 59.07 -46.29
C GLU A 46 -15.68 59.15 -44.98
N ASP A 47 -14.64 59.98 -44.91
CA ASP A 47 -13.80 60.13 -43.72
C ASP A 47 -14.59 60.73 -42.56
N ILE A 48 -15.40 61.77 -42.81
CA ILE A 48 -16.32 62.33 -41.82
C ILE A 48 -17.31 61.25 -41.35
N ALA A 49 -17.93 60.50 -42.27
CA ALA A 49 -18.85 59.41 -41.92
C ALA A 49 -18.16 58.28 -41.11
N TYR A 50 -16.90 57.98 -41.41
CA TYR A 50 -16.06 57.06 -40.64
C TYR A 50 -15.81 57.56 -39.21
N LEU A 51 -15.50 58.85 -39.04
CA LEU A 51 -15.30 59.47 -37.73
C LEU A 51 -16.60 59.51 -36.90
N ILE A 52 -17.76 59.77 -37.51
CA ILE A 52 -19.08 59.61 -36.86
C ILE A 52 -19.25 58.16 -36.38
N LYS A 53 -19.00 57.18 -37.26
CA LYS A 53 -19.14 55.75 -36.93
C LYS A 53 -18.18 55.29 -35.82
N LYS A 54 -17.00 55.91 -35.73
CA LYS A 54 -16.01 55.70 -34.66
C LYS A 54 -16.43 56.32 -33.32
N LYS A 55 -17.42 57.22 -33.29
CA LYS A 55 -17.84 57.97 -32.09
C LYS A 55 -16.68 58.73 -31.46
N VAL A 56 -15.98 59.53 -32.27
CA VAL A 56 -15.00 60.50 -31.74
C VAL A 56 -15.73 61.56 -30.91
N ASP A 57 -15.06 62.06 -29.86
CA ASP A 57 -15.63 63.02 -28.91
C ASP A 57 -15.65 64.45 -29.49
N LEU A 58 -14.82 64.73 -30.48
CA LEU A 58 -14.73 65.98 -31.23
C LEU A 58 -14.13 65.72 -32.63
N MET A 59 -14.54 66.50 -33.63
CA MET A 59 -13.90 66.52 -34.95
C MET A 59 -13.22 67.85 -35.25
N ILE A 60 -12.04 67.79 -35.84
CA ILE A 60 -11.36 68.88 -36.54
C ILE A 60 -11.48 68.59 -38.03
N ILE A 61 -12.01 69.52 -38.82
CA ILE A 61 -12.25 69.33 -40.26
C ILE A 61 -11.65 70.52 -40.99
N SER A 62 -10.82 70.26 -42.01
CA SER A 62 -10.41 71.26 -43.00
C SER A 62 -11.14 70.97 -44.31
N PRO A 63 -12.27 71.63 -44.61
CA PRO A 63 -13.11 71.31 -45.78
C PRO A 63 -12.37 71.52 -47.09
N ASN A 64 -12.28 70.49 -47.94
CA ASN A 64 -11.59 70.59 -49.22
C ASN A 64 -12.17 71.69 -50.12
N GLU A 65 -13.48 71.65 -50.33
CA GLU A 65 -14.24 72.72 -50.96
C GLU A 65 -15.45 73.10 -50.12
N SER A 66 -15.78 74.39 -50.12
CA SER A 66 -16.74 74.99 -49.19
C SER A 66 -18.14 74.42 -49.35
N ALA A 67 -18.62 74.25 -50.59
CA ALA A 67 -19.98 73.75 -50.87
C ALA A 67 -20.11 72.21 -50.80
N PRO A 68 -19.26 71.40 -51.47
CA PRO A 68 -19.43 69.95 -51.52
C PRO A 68 -19.33 69.25 -50.17
N VAL A 69 -18.51 69.79 -49.25
CA VAL A 69 -18.24 69.18 -47.93
C VAL A 69 -19.26 69.61 -46.87
N THR A 70 -19.97 70.75 -47.07
CA THR A 70 -20.98 71.28 -46.11
C THR A 70 -21.99 70.21 -45.65
N PRO A 71 -22.63 69.40 -46.52
CA PRO A 71 -23.62 68.41 -46.08
C PRO A 71 -23.07 67.33 -45.14
N ALA A 72 -21.80 66.93 -45.34
CA ALA A 72 -21.13 65.95 -44.49
C ALA A 72 -20.83 66.52 -43.09
N VAL A 73 -20.41 67.79 -43.02
CA VAL A 73 -20.20 68.50 -41.75
C VAL A 73 -21.52 68.68 -41.01
N GLU A 74 -22.59 69.09 -41.69
CA GLU A 74 -23.92 69.20 -41.06
C GLU A 74 -24.42 67.87 -40.49
N MET A 75 -24.09 66.74 -41.13
CA MET A 75 -24.44 65.40 -40.64
C MET A 75 -23.67 65.04 -39.37
N ALA A 76 -22.38 65.39 -39.28
CA ALA A 76 -21.60 65.25 -38.06
C ALA A 76 -22.14 66.16 -36.93
N TYR A 77 -22.51 67.40 -37.25
CA TYR A 77 -23.05 68.35 -36.27
C TYR A 77 -24.39 67.87 -35.68
N LYS A 78 -25.29 67.36 -36.54
CA LYS A 78 -26.56 66.72 -36.14
C LYS A 78 -26.37 65.45 -35.31
N SER A 79 -25.18 64.87 -35.29
CA SER A 79 -24.83 63.70 -34.46
C SER A 79 -24.38 64.09 -33.04
N ASN A 80 -24.51 65.37 -32.65
CA ASN A 80 -24.05 65.94 -31.38
C ASN A 80 -22.54 65.80 -31.12
N ILE A 81 -21.73 65.71 -32.19
CA ILE A 81 -20.27 65.74 -32.10
C ILE A 81 -19.83 67.20 -32.31
N PRO A 82 -19.09 67.81 -31.37
CA PRO A 82 -18.50 69.14 -31.57
C PRO A 82 -17.54 69.17 -32.75
N ILE A 83 -17.57 70.25 -33.52
CA ILE A 83 -16.79 70.40 -34.76
C ILE A 83 -16.00 71.70 -34.73
N ILE A 84 -14.68 71.58 -34.85
CA ILE A 84 -13.78 72.67 -35.19
C ILE A 84 -13.58 72.65 -36.70
N ILE A 85 -13.87 73.76 -37.36
CA ILE A 85 -13.49 74.01 -38.75
C ILE A 85 -12.12 74.69 -38.74
N SER A 86 -11.18 74.14 -39.51
CA SER A 86 -9.78 74.57 -39.50
C SER A 86 -9.32 75.01 -40.88
N ASP A 87 -8.60 76.14 -40.97
CA ASP A 87 -8.06 76.76 -42.19
C ASP A 87 -9.12 77.15 -43.24
N ARG A 88 -9.73 76.17 -43.92
CA ARG A 88 -10.79 76.36 -44.93
C ARG A 88 -12.17 76.45 -44.25
N LYS A 89 -13.15 77.12 -44.90
CA LYS A 89 -14.51 77.34 -44.37
C LYS A 89 -15.56 76.50 -45.11
N ILE A 90 -16.74 76.33 -44.51
CA ILE A 90 -17.95 75.75 -45.14
C ILE A 90 -19.00 76.82 -45.44
N ARG A 91 -20.08 76.47 -46.17
CA ARG A 91 -21.21 77.37 -46.49
C ARG A 91 -22.36 77.34 -45.46
N SER A 92 -22.12 76.90 -44.23
CA SER A 92 -23.13 76.96 -43.15
C SER A 92 -22.48 77.32 -41.82
N ASP A 93 -23.30 77.79 -40.87
CA ASP A 93 -22.91 78.10 -39.49
C ASP A 93 -22.93 76.87 -38.57
N LYS A 94 -23.24 75.67 -39.09
CA LYS A 94 -23.45 74.43 -38.30
C LYS A 94 -22.13 73.75 -37.91
N PHE A 95 -21.35 74.46 -37.11
CA PHE A 95 -20.11 74.00 -36.49
C PHE A 95 -19.93 74.66 -35.10
N THR A 96 -19.04 74.13 -34.28
CA THR A 96 -18.83 74.60 -32.89
C THR A 96 -17.88 75.80 -32.84
N ALA A 97 -16.74 75.73 -33.53
CA ALA A 97 -15.79 76.84 -33.66
C ALA A 97 -15.04 76.82 -34.99
N TYR A 98 -14.50 77.95 -35.42
CA TYR A 98 -13.58 78.11 -36.54
C TYR A 98 -12.23 78.60 -36.05
N ILE A 99 -11.14 78.10 -36.63
CA ILE A 99 -9.79 78.59 -36.40
C ILE A 99 -8.96 78.53 -37.69
N GLY A 100 -8.33 79.64 -38.05
CA GLY A 100 -7.59 79.73 -39.31
C GLY A 100 -7.09 81.14 -39.61
N PRO A 101 -6.35 81.32 -40.71
CA PRO A 101 -5.88 82.64 -41.17
C PRO A 101 -7.04 83.53 -41.64
N ASP A 102 -6.84 84.84 -41.64
CA ASP A 102 -7.61 85.73 -42.51
C ASP A 102 -6.98 85.70 -43.92
N ASN A 103 -7.58 84.90 -44.81
CA ASN A 103 -7.11 84.77 -46.18
C ASN A 103 -7.35 86.02 -47.03
N TYR A 104 -8.31 86.87 -46.65
CA TYR A 104 -8.58 88.13 -47.34
C TYR A 104 -7.50 89.16 -46.99
N GLU A 105 -7.14 89.25 -45.70
CA GLU A 105 -5.99 90.06 -45.25
C GLU A 105 -4.69 89.60 -45.90
N ILE A 106 -4.42 88.28 -45.96
CA ILE A 106 -3.25 87.73 -46.66
C ILE A 106 -3.23 88.16 -48.14
N GLY A 107 -4.36 88.06 -48.85
CA GLY A 107 -4.48 88.48 -50.24
C GLY A 107 -4.22 89.98 -50.41
N ALA A 108 -4.78 90.81 -49.52
CA ALA A 108 -4.58 92.25 -49.54
C ALA A 108 -3.12 92.63 -49.27
N LEU A 109 -2.48 92.05 -48.25
CA LEU A 109 -1.05 92.26 -47.94
C LEU A 109 -0.14 91.85 -49.10
N ALA A 110 -0.44 90.74 -49.79
CA ALA A 110 0.25 90.35 -51.01
C ALA A 110 0.09 91.40 -52.12
N GLY A 111 -1.13 91.90 -52.33
CA GLY A 111 -1.40 93.02 -53.25
C GLY A 111 -0.62 94.29 -52.91
N GLU A 112 -0.56 94.67 -51.63
CA GLU A 112 0.18 95.86 -51.19
C GLU A 112 1.69 95.73 -51.42
N PHE A 113 2.26 94.57 -51.10
CA PHE A 113 3.66 94.27 -51.40
C PHE A 113 3.94 94.32 -52.89
N ILE A 114 3.12 93.66 -53.72
CA ILE A 114 3.30 93.57 -55.17
C ILE A 114 3.24 94.96 -55.81
N VAL A 115 2.24 95.77 -55.48
CA VAL A 115 2.11 97.15 -55.99
C VAL A 115 3.32 97.99 -55.57
N LYS A 116 3.78 97.88 -54.32
CA LYS A 116 4.95 98.61 -53.81
C LYS A 116 6.24 98.17 -54.49
N TYR A 117 6.41 96.87 -54.73
CA TYR A 117 7.57 96.29 -55.40
C TYR A 117 7.67 96.71 -56.87
N LEU A 118 6.53 96.64 -57.58
CA LEU A 118 6.38 97.11 -58.97
C LEU A 118 6.27 98.64 -59.11
N LYS A 119 6.35 99.39 -58.00
CA LYS A 119 6.22 100.86 -57.97
C LYS A 119 4.95 101.39 -58.65
N GLY A 120 3.86 100.62 -58.56
CA GLY A 120 2.56 100.95 -59.12
C GLY A 120 2.36 100.67 -60.61
N LYS A 121 3.29 99.98 -61.30
CA LYS A 121 3.13 99.61 -62.73
C LYS A 121 3.72 98.23 -63.06
N GLY A 122 2.95 97.37 -63.74
CA GLY A 122 3.43 96.08 -64.23
C GLY A 122 2.34 95.04 -64.52
N LYS A 123 2.70 93.98 -65.23
CA LYS A 123 1.85 92.85 -65.63
C LYS A 123 2.01 91.67 -64.68
N ILE A 124 0.91 91.24 -64.07
CA ILE A 124 0.87 90.17 -63.07
C ILE A 124 0.17 88.93 -63.62
N VAL A 125 0.77 87.76 -63.36
CA VAL A 125 0.14 86.45 -63.50
C VAL A 125 -0.31 85.98 -62.12
N GLU A 126 -1.59 85.70 -61.95
CA GLU A 126 -2.14 85.07 -60.75
C GLU A 126 -2.33 83.55 -60.98
N ILE A 127 -1.80 82.73 -60.08
CA ILE A 127 -2.04 81.29 -60.05
C ILE A 127 -2.85 80.97 -58.79
N LYS A 128 -4.15 80.79 -58.97
CA LYS A 128 -5.14 80.62 -57.90
C LYS A 128 -5.10 79.21 -57.31
N GLY A 129 -5.58 79.07 -56.07
CA GLY A 129 -5.86 77.78 -55.45
C GLY A 129 -7.03 77.02 -56.12
N THR A 130 -7.57 76.00 -55.43
CA THR A 130 -8.78 75.27 -55.87
C THR A 130 -10.01 76.18 -55.82
N GLU A 131 -10.73 76.34 -56.93
CA GLU A 131 -11.79 77.37 -57.09
C GLU A 131 -12.88 77.35 -56.01
N GLY A 132 -13.30 76.18 -55.53
CA GLY A 132 -14.34 76.07 -54.48
C GLY A 132 -13.84 76.18 -53.04
N ALA A 133 -12.53 76.30 -52.81
CA ALA A 133 -11.95 76.42 -51.47
C ALA A 133 -11.96 77.88 -50.98
N SER A 134 -12.38 78.13 -49.74
CA SER A 134 -12.48 79.49 -49.21
C SER A 134 -11.17 80.29 -49.24
N PRO A 135 -9.96 79.71 -49.02
CA PRO A 135 -8.73 80.49 -49.12
C PRO A 135 -8.48 81.03 -50.51
N THR A 136 -8.86 80.30 -51.56
CA THR A 136 -8.71 80.74 -52.97
C THR A 136 -9.54 81.99 -53.25
N ILE A 137 -10.81 81.96 -52.81
CA ILE A 137 -11.76 83.04 -53.02
C ILE A 137 -11.31 84.27 -52.23
N GLU A 138 -11.02 84.10 -50.94
CA GLU A 138 -10.62 85.18 -50.04
C GLU A 138 -9.27 85.81 -50.45
N ARG A 139 -8.25 85.00 -50.81
CA ARG A 139 -6.94 85.49 -51.30
C ARG A 139 -7.08 86.30 -52.58
N HIS A 140 -7.91 85.84 -53.53
CA HIS A 140 -8.18 86.56 -54.78
C HIS A 140 -8.91 87.88 -54.52
N GLU A 141 -10.00 87.86 -53.74
CA GLU A 141 -10.78 89.06 -53.42
C GLU A 141 -9.94 90.11 -52.68
N GLY A 142 -9.12 89.70 -51.70
CA GLY A 142 -8.19 90.56 -50.99
C GLY A 142 -7.15 91.19 -51.92
N PHE A 143 -6.50 90.38 -52.76
CA PHE A 143 -5.51 90.83 -53.75
C PHE A 143 -6.10 91.83 -54.75
N MET A 144 -7.25 91.50 -55.35
CA MET A 144 -7.94 92.37 -56.30
C MET A 144 -8.46 93.65 -55.64
N SER A 145 -8.81 93.64 -54.35
CA SER A 145 -9.21 94.85 -53.61
C SER A 145 -8.11 95.91 -53.53
N VAL A 146 -6.85 95.49 -53.63
CA VAL A 146 -5.68 96.38 -53.63
C VAL A 146 -5.26 96.71 -55.05
N VAL A 147 -5.11 95.71 -55.92
CA VAL A 147 -4.62 95.90 -57.29
C VAL A 147 -5.55 96.77 -58.13
N ASN A 148 -6.87 96.60 -58.03
CA ASN A 148 -7.85 97.41 -58.79
C ASN A 148 -7.80 98.92 -58.49
N LYS A 149 -7.09 99.35 -57.45
CA LYS A 149 -6.86 100.79 -57.14
C LYS A 149 -5.79 101.42 -58.05
N TYR A 150 -4.99 100.63 -58.75
CA TYR A 150 -3.82 101.08 -59.53
C TYR A 150 -3.99 100.75 -61.02
N LYS A 151 -4.23 101.78 -61.84
CA LYS A 151 -4.56 101.63 -63.28
C LYS A 151 -3.43 101.09 -64.16
N ASP A 152 -2.18 101.23 -63.73
CA ASP A 152 -0.99 100.77 -64.46
C ASP A 152 -0.54 99.36 -64.03
N ILE A 153 -1.26 98.71 -63.10
CA ILE A 153 -1.09 97.30 -62.76
C ILE A 153 -2.19 96.49 -63.49
N GLU A 154 -1.79 95.46 -64.23
CA GLU A 154 -2.70 94.64 -65.02
C GLU A 154 -2.55 93.15 -64.65
N VAL A 155 -3.65 92.48 -64.27
CA VAL A 155 -3.66 91.03 -64.07
C VAL A 155 -3.99 90.38 -65.41
N ILE A 156 -2.95 89.92 -66.12
CA ILE A 156 -2.99 89.44 -67.50
C ILE A 156 -3.34 87.95 -67.64
N TYR A 157 -3.37 87.22 -66.53
CA TYR A 157 -3.73 85.80 -66.43
C TYR A 157 -4.15 85.51 -64.98
N SER A 158 -5.28 84.84 -64.78
CA SER A 158 -5.74 84.39 -63.45
C SER A 158 -6.50 83.08 -63.58
N GLU A 159 -5.83 81.97 -63.27
CA GLU A 159 -6.35 80.60 -63.47
C GLU A 159 -6.05 79.71 -62.27
N SER A 160 -6.85 78.65 -62.08
CA SER A 160 -6.64 77.70 -60.98
C SER A 160 -5.46 76.77 -61.24
N GLY A 161 -4.50 76.79 -60.32
CA GLY A 161 -3.45 75.79 -60.17
C GLY A 161 -3.78 74.68 -59.15
N ILE A 162 -5.01 74.64 -58.62
CA ILE A 162 -5.49 73.68 -57.60
C ILE A 162 -4.51 73.46 -56.44
N PHE A 163 -3.79 74.52 -56.04
CA PHE A 163 -2.70 74.51 -55.07
C PHE A 163 -1.47 73.64 -55.42
N LEU A 164 -1.40 72.88 -56.51
CA LEU A 164 -0.35 71.87 -56.77
C LEU A 164 0.87 72.42 -57.55
N GLU A 165 2.09 72.03 -57.15
CA GLU A 165 3.35 72.42 -57.83
C GLU A 165 3.34 72.07 -59.34
N SER A 166 2.94 70.84 -59.69
CA SER A 166 2.91 70.35 -61.08
C SER A 166 1.82 70.97 -61.96
N ILE A 167 0.82 71.62 -61.36
CA ILE A 167 -0.18 72.40 -62.11
C ILE A 167 0.25 73.87 -62.16
N GLY A 168 0.91 74.40 -61.13
CA GLY A 168 1.62 75.68 -61.19
C GLY A 168 2.65 75.74 -62.31
N GLU A 169 3.39 74.65 -62.56
CA GLU A 169 4.25 74.48 -63.75
C GLU A 169 3.44 74.69 -65.04
N LYS A 170 2.38 73.89 -65.28
CA LYS A 170 1.54 73.99 -66.49
C LYS A 170 0.89 75.37 -66.68
N LYS A 171 0.39 75.96 -65.60
CA LYS A 171 -0.27 77.28 -65.63
C LYS A 171 0.72 78.39 -65.94
N MET A 172 1.97 78.27 -65.52
CA MET A 172 3.02 79.19 -65.95
C MET A 172 3.42 78.98 -67.42
N GLU A 173 3.43 77.74 -67.93
CA GLU A 173 3.64 77.48 -69.36
C GLU A 173 2.55 78.12 -70.23
N GLU A 174 1.27 77.94 -69.86
CA GLU A 174 0.12 78.58 -70.49
C GLU A 174 0.22 80.12 -70.45
N ALA A 175 0.51 80.70 -69.27
CA ALA A 175 0.64 82.14 -69.10
C ALA A 175 1.75 82.74 -69.97
N LEU A 176 2.92 82.10 -70.06
CA LEU A 176 4.05 82.52 -70.91
C LEU A 176 3.79 82.38 -72.41
N LEU A 177 2.90 81.46 -72.81
CA LEU A 177 2.49 81.29 -74.21
C LEU A 177 1.50 82.38 -74.65
N LEU A 178 0.59 82.77 -73.76
CA LEU A 178 -0.42 83.80 -74.01
C LEU A 178 0.17 85.21 -73.88
N ASN A 179 1.04 85.43 -72.88
CA ASN A 179 1.60 86.73 -72.51
C ASN A 179 3.14 86.66 -72.42
N PRO A 180 3.89 87.16 -73.42
CA PRO A 180 5.35 87.16 -73.38
C PRO A 180 5.95 88.08 -72.29
N GLU A 181 5.27 89.19 -72.02
CA GLU A 181 5.66 90.21 -71.04
C GLU A 181 4.93 89.96 -69.72
N ILE A 182 5.67 89.53 -68.70
CA ILE A 182 5.21 89.30 -67.33
C ILE A 182 6.27 89.91 -66.42
N ASP A 183 5.87 90.73 -65.44
CA ASP A 183 6.79 91.33 -64.46
C ASP A 183 6.79 90.53 -63.14
N LEU A 184 5.63 89.97 -62.77
CA LEU A 184 5.46 89.26 -61.50
C LEU A 184 4.45 88.11 -61.59
N VAL A 185 4.72 87.03 -60.86
CA VAL A 185 3.81 85.91 -60.61
C VAL A 185 3.39 85.93 -59.14
N PHE A 186 2.09 86.03 -58.89
CA PHE A 186 1.49 85.83 -57.58
C PHE A 186 0.83 84.45 -57.55
N ALA A 187 1.35 83.53 -56.75
CA ALA A 187 0.71 82.24 -56.56
C ALA A 187 0.05 82.16 -55.19
N HIS A 188 -1.15 81.60 -55.13
CA HIS A 188 -1.88 81.43 -53.87
C HIS A 188 -1.22 80.47 -52.88
N ASN A 189 -0.10 79.82 -53.24
CA ASN A 189 0.83 79.23 -52.29
C ASN A 189 2.27 79.09 -52.85
N ASP A 190 3.21 78.79 -51.94
CA ASP A 190 4.64 78.64 -52.24
C ASP A 190 4.92 77.47 -53.20
N ARG A 191 4.18 76.35 -53.10
CA ARG A 191 4.39 75.18 -53.98
C ARG A 191 4.00 75.46 -55.44
N MET A 192 2.95 76.25 -55.70
CA MET A 192 2.66 76.72 -57.06
C MET A 192 3.67 77.76 -57.56
N ALA A 193 4.14 78.67 -56.68
CA ALA A 193 5.19 79.63 -57.04
C ALA A 193 6.50 78.93 -57.45
N LYS A 194 6.87 77.86 -56.74
CA LYS A 194 8.02 76.98 -57.05
C LYS A 194 7.90 76.35 -58.43
N GLY A 195 6.72 75.82 -58.77
CA GLY A 195 6.41 75.27 -60.08
C GLY A 195 6.55 76.32 -61.19
N ALA A 196 5.95 77.50 -61.00
CA ALA A 196 6.06 78.60 -61.94
C ALA A 196 7.52 79.06 -62.14
N TYR A 197 8.29 79.18 -61.06
CA TYR A 197 9.71 79.55 -61.12
C TYR A 197 10.55 78.54 -61.90
N LYS A 198 10.33 77.23 -61.74
CA LYS A 198 11.04 76.20 -62.52
C LYS A 198 10.87 76.40 -64.02
N VAL A 199 9.65 76.68 -64.48
CA VAL A 199 9.34 76.89 -65.91
C VAL A 199 10.03 78.13 -66.45
N VAL A 200 10.04 79.22 -65.68
CA VAL A 200 10.72 80.47 -66.05
C VAL A 200 12.24 80.30 -66.08
N LYS A 201 12.81 79.59 -65.09
CA LYS A 201 14.24 79.26 -65.02
C LYS A 201 14.68 78.32 -66.14
N ALA A 202 13.85 77.35 -66.53
CA ALA A 202 14.10 76.49 -67.69
C ALA A 202 14.16 77.28 -69.02
N LYS A 203 13.52 78.46 -69.07
CA LYS A 203 13.58 79.40 -70.19
C LYS A 203 14.63 80.51 -70.01
N GLY A 204 15.39 80.52 -68.92
CA GLY A 204 16.44 81.52 -68.63
C GLY A 204 15.93 82.93 -68.32
N ARG A 205 14.68 83.06 -67.87
CA ARG A 205 13.99 84.35 -67.61
C ARG A 205 13.82 84.66 -66.12
N GLU A 206 14.51 83.96 -65.24
CA GLU A 206 14.36 84.05 -63.77
C GLU A 206 14.81 85.39 -63.16
N LYS A 207 15.40 86.28 -63.97
CA LYS A 207 15.76 87.65 -63.58
C LYS A 207 14.77 88.71 -64.06
N GLU A 208 13.86 88.34 -64.96
CA GLU A 208 12.83 89.24 -65.50
C GLU A 208 11.55 89.18 -64.67
N ILE A 209 11.17 87.97 -64.22
CA ILE A 209 9.92 87.69 -63.54
C ILE A 209 10.18 87.51 -62.04
N THR A 210 9.49 88.30 -61.22
CA THR A 210 9.50 88.15 -59.76
C THR A 210 8.42 87.18 -59.30
N PHE A 211 8.62 86.45 -58.19
CA PHE A 211 7.64 85.51 -57.64
C PHE A 211 7.25 85.89 -56.21
N VAL A 212 5.94 85.84 -55.94
CA VAL A 212 5.35 86.03 -54.61
C VAL A 212 4.45 84.83 -54.29
N GLY A 213 4.69 84.22 -53.13
CA GLY A 213 3.94 83.07 -52.64
C GLY A 213 3.10 83.38 -51.40
N ILE A 214 2.48 82.34 -50.87
CA ILE A 214 1.77 82.31 -49.59
C ILE A 214 2.09 80.96 -48.93
N ASP A 215 2.22 80.96 -47.62
CA ASP A 215 2.36 79.86 -46.66
C ASP A 215 3.52 80.18 -45.71
N GLY A 216 4.65 80.64 -46.23
CA GLY A 216 5.74 81.20 -45.43
C GLY A 216 6.39 80.17 -44.49
N LEU A 217 6.34 78.89 -44.85
CA LEU A 217 6.85 77.78 -44.05
C LEU A 217 8.38 77.84 -43.91
N ALA A 218 8.85 77.68 -42.67
CA ALA A 218 10.23 77.91 -42.26
C ALA A 218 11.05 76.61 -42.11
N GLU A 219 10.40 75.47 -42.28
CA GLU A 219 11.00 74.14 -42.37
C GLU A 219 11.98 74.05 -43.57
N ASP A 220 12.84 73.04 -43.61
CA ASP A 220 13.88 72.94 -44.66
C ASP A 220 13.28 72.55 -46.03
N GLY A 221 13.48 73.39 -47.05
CA GLY A 221 13.01 73.20 -48.43
C GLY A 221 11.73 73.95 -48.85
N TYR A 222 11.17 74.81 -47.97
CA TYR A 222 9.90 75.51 -48.20
C TYR A 222 10.04 77.04 -48.38
N GLY A 223 8.94 77.79 -48.30
CA GLY A 223 8.85 79.20 -48.66
C GLY A 223 9.94 80.10 -48.10
N VAL A 224 10.34 79.95 -46.83
CA VAL A 224 11.43 80.77 -46.25
C VAL A 224 12.78 80.45 -46.87
N ASP A 225 13.08 79.18 -47.18
CA ASP A 225 14.30 78.83 -47.92
C ASP A 225 14.23 79.29 -49.37
N MET A 226 13.06 79.21 -50.02
CA MET A 226 12.87 79.76 -51.35
C MET A 226 13.12 81.28 -51.40
N ILE A 227 12.83 82.03 -50.33
CA ILE A 227 13.21 83.44 -50.22
C ILE A 227 14.73 83.61 -50.05
N LEU A 228 15.36 82.80 -49.20
CA LEU A 228 16.82 82.83 -48.96
C LEU A 228 17.64 82.41 -50.19
N ASP A 229 17.10 81.53 -51.02
CA ASP A 229 17.68 81.05 -52.29
C ASP A 229 17.39 82.01 -53.48
N GLY A 230 16.64 83.09 -53.25
CA GLY A 230 16.28 84.06 -54.29
C GLY A 230 15.25 83.55 -55.31
N VAL A 231 14.47 82.53 -54.95
CA VAL A 231 13.36 81.98 -55.76
C VAL A 231 12.09 82.81 -55.58
N LEU A 232 11.80 83.28 -54.36
CA LEU A 232 10.69 84.18 -54.05
C LEU A 232 11.22 85.53 -53.57
N ALA A 233 10.55 86.63 -53.95
CA ALA A 233 10.80 87.93 -53.35
C ALA A 233 10.11 88.07 -51.98
N ALA A 234 8.92 87.49 -51.83
CA ALA A 234 8.19 87.40 -50.58
C ALA A 234 7.27 86.18 -50.52
N SER A 235 6.90 85.79 -49.31
CA SER A 235 5.79 84.88 -49.01
C SER A 235 5.06 85.35 -47.76
N PHE A 236 3.75 85.12 -47.66
CA PHE A 236 2.94 85.54 -46.53
C PHE A 236 2.62 84.36 -45.63
N VAL A 237 2.89 84.49 -44.33
CA VAL A 237 2.70 83.39 -43.36
C VAL A 237 1.24 82.97 -43.31
N ASN A 238 0.96 81.74 -43.70
CA ASN A 238 -0.29 81.05 -43.44
C ASN A 238 -0.06 80.17 -42.20
N ALA A 239 -0.44 80.65 -41.02
CA ALA A 239 -0.14 79.94 -39.78
C ALA A 239 -0.96 78.65 -39.65
N THR A 240 -0.30 77.54 -39.32
CA THR A 240 -0.91 76.21 -39.10
C THR A 240 -1.71 76.17 -37.79
N GLY A 241 -1.09 76.57 -36.68
CA GLY A 241 -1.75 76.71 -35.37
C GLY A 241 -2.26 75.41 -34.75
N GLY A 242 -1.57 74.28 -34.98
CA GLY A 242 -2.02 72.97 -34.48
C GLY A 242 -2.10 72.88 -32.94
N ASP A 243 -1.24 73.63 -32.24
CA ASP A 243 -1.30 73.81 -30.79
C ASP A 243 -2.59 74.54 -30.35
N LYS A 244 -2.96 75.61 -31.06
CA LYS A 244 -4.17 76.41 -30.80
C LYS A 244 -5.45 75.66 -31.13
N ILE A 245 -5.45 74.88 -32.21
CA ILE A 245 -6.55 73.96 -32.56
C ILE A 245 -6.78 72.95 -31.42
N MET A 246 -5.70 72.38 -30.87
CA MET A 246 -5.78 71.44 -29.75
C MET A 246 -6.15 72.11 -28.43
N GLU A 247 -5.71 73.35 -28.18
CA GLU A 247 -6.16 74.15 -27.05
C GLU A 247 -7.67 74.41 -27.09
N LEU A 248 -8.18 74.83 -28.26
CA LEU A 248 -9.60 75.04 -28.52
C LEU A 248 -10.41 73.74 -28.37
N ALA A 249 -9.93 72.63 -28.92
CA ALA A 249 -10.56 71.31 -28.78
C ALA A 249 -10.69 70.90 -27.32
N MET A 250 -9.64 71.12 -26.52
CA MET A 250 -9.67 70.80 -25.10
C MET A 250 -10.55 71.74 -24.28
N ASN A 251 -10.66 73.02 -24.65
CA ASN A 251 -11.60 73.94 -24.01
C ASN A 251 -13.05 73.51 -24.26
N ILE A 252 -13.39 73.15 -25.51
CA ILE A 252 -14.71 72.60 -25.88
C ILE A 252 -15.01 71.32 -25.10
N LEU A 253 -14.12 70.33 -25.15
CA LEU A 253 -14.31 69.03 -24.47
C LEU A 253 -14.38 69.13 -22.94
N GLN A 254 -13.76 70.14 -22.34
CA GLN A 254 -13.77 70.39 -20.89
C GLN A 254 -14.87 71.38 -20.45
N ASN A 255 -15.76 71.80 -21.35
CA ASN A 255 -16.80 72.83 -21.10
C ASN A 255 -16.22 74.14 -20.53
N LYS A 256 -15.02 74.53 -20.97
CA LYS A 256 -14.42 75.84 -20.66
C LYS A 256 -14.90 76.89 -21.66
N PRO A 257 -14.86 78.19 -21.30
CA PRO A 257 -15.08 79.27 -22.28
C PRO A 257 -14.11 79.16 -23.47
N PHE A 258 -14.61 79.41 -24.66
CA PHE A 258 -13.84 79.46 -25.90
C PHE A 258 -14.43 80.51 -26.86
N GLU A 259 -13.62 81.00 -27.80
CA GLU A 259 -14.08 81.90 -28.87
C GLU A 259 -14.59 81.07 -30.06
N ARG A 260 -15.74 81.47 -30.63
CA ARG A 260 -16.32 80.75 -31.77
C ARG A 260 -15.51 80.92 -33.06
N GLU A 261 -14.78 82.01 -33.20
CA GLU A 261 -13.90 82.27 -34.33
C GLU A 261 -12.55 82.76 -33.79
N THR A 262 -11.47 82.06 -34.15
CA THR A 262 -10.10 82.39 -33.74
C THR A 262 -9.26 82.63 -34.98
N ILE A 263 -8.95 83.89 -35.26
CA ILE A 263 -8.11 84.27 -36.41
C ILE A 263 -6.64 84.13 -36.05
N LEU A 264 -5.90 83.39 -36.85
CA LEU A 264 -4.45 83.22 -36.72
C LEU A 264 -3.71 84.37 -37.42
N PRO A 265 -2.67 84.95 -36.78
CA PRO A 265 -1.97 86.11 -37.33
C PRO A 265 -1.15 85.74 -38.58
N THR A 266 -1.09 86.67 -39.52
CA THR A 266 -0.20 86.60 -40.70
C THR A 266 0.92 87.66 -40.63
N THR A 267 1.96 87.48 -41.44
CA THR A 267 3.00 88.49 -41.67
C THR A 267 3.65 88.27 -43.03
N GLN A 268 4.16 89.35 -43.63
CA GLN A 268 5.08 89.26 -44.77
C GLN A 268 6.40 88.63 -44.32
N VAL A 269 6.89 87.68 -45.10
CA VAL A 269 8.28 87.19 -45.08
C VAL A 269 8.96 87.63 -46.35
N ASP A 270 10.14 88.23 -46.22
CA ASP A 270 11.01 88.61 -47.33
C ASP A 270 12.49 88.46 -46.93
N HIS A 271 13.39 88.85 -47.82
CA HIS A 271 14.83 88.68 -47.62
C HIS A 271 15.40 89.49 -46.41
N THR A 272 14.64 90.42 -45.83
CA THR A 272 15.03 91.18 -44.63
C THR A 272 14.80 90.42 -43.32
N ASN A 273 13.77 89.56 -43.26
CA ASN A 273 13.36 88.85 -42.04
C ASN A 273 13.47 87.31 -42.13
N ALA A 274 13.50 86.72 -43.34
CA ALA A 274 13.56 85.28 -43.58
C ALA A 274 14.66 84.56 -42.77
N ARG A 275 15.87 85.16 -42.68
CA ARG A 275 17.00 84.56 -41.93
C ARG A 275 16.73 84.44 -40.43
N ILE A 276 15.99 85.39 -39.84
CA ILE A 276 15.65 85.38 -38.41
C ILE A 276 14.58 84.31 -38.16
N LEU A 277 13.53 84.29 -39.00
CA LEU A 277 12.47 83.27 -38.93
C LEU A 277 13.03 81.85 -39.11
N LYS A 278 13.96 81.65 -40.05
CA LYS A 278 14.64 80.37 -40.25
C LYS A 278 15.43 79.91 -39.02
N LEU A 279 16.10 80.84 -38.34
CA LEU A 279 16.86 80.56 -37.12
C LEU A 279 15.93 80.22 -35.94
N GLN A 280 14.80 80.92 -35.81
CA GLN A 280 13.76 80.61 -34.83
C GLN A 280 13.13 79.23 -35.08
N ALA A 281 12.76 78.92 -36.32
CA ALA A 281 12.18 77.62 -36.70
C ALA A 281 13.13 76.45 -36.44
N ARG A 282 14.43 76.59 -36.76
CA ARG A 282 15.44 75.57 -36.40
C ARG A 282 15.58 75.38 -34.90
N TYR A 283 15.51 76.45 -34.11
CA TYR A 283 15.53 76.36 -32.65
C TYR A 283 14.28 75.65 -32.12
N MET A 284 13.09 75.98 -32.62
CA MET A 284 11.83 75.33 -32.25
C MET A 284 11.82 73.84 -32.61
N ASN A 285 12.21 73.47 -33.84
CA ASN A 285 12.32 72.07 -34.26
C ASN A 285 13.29 71.29 -33.36
N GLY A 286 14.47 71.85 -33.05
CA GLY A 286 15.42 71.25 -32.12
C GLY A 286 14.94 71.13 -30.66
N GLN A 287 13.90 71.87 -30.26
CA GLN A 287 13.20 71.66 -28.97
C GLN A 287 12.12 70.59 -29.10
N SER A 288 11.32 70.61 -30.18
CA SER A 288 10.31 69.58 -30.47
C SER A 288 10.90 68.17 -30.54
N ASP A 289 12.08 68.01 -31.14
CA ASP A 289 12.77 66.71 -31.21
C ASP A 289 13.26 66.24 -29.83
N LYS A 290 13.72 67.16 -28.97
CA LYS A 290 14.06 66.86 -27.57
C LYS A 290 12.83 66.44 -26.77
N ILE A 291 11.70 67.16 -26.94
CA ILE A 291 10.41 66.84 -26.33
C ILE A 291 9.97 65.42 -26.76
N PHE A 292 10.11 65.08 -28.03
CA PHE A 292 9.78 63.74 -28.54
C PHE A 292 10.66 62.65 -27.91
N SER A 293 11.97 62.89 -27.77
CA SER A 293 12.87 61.98 -27.07
C SER A 293 12.51 61.84 -25.58
N LEU A 294 12.25 62.97 -24.90
CA LEU A 294 11.85 62.98 -23.48
C LEU A 294 10.56 62.18 -23.26
N ASN A 295 9.53 62.39 -24.08
CA ASN A 295 8.28 61.62 -23.99
C ASN A 295 8.50 60.13 -24.27
N LYS A 296 9.38 59.77 -25.22
CA LYS A 296 9.76 58.37 -25.48
C LYS A 296 10.46 57.73 -24.28
N ASP A 297 11.36 58.46 -23.62
CA ASP A 297 12.07 57.98 -22.43
C ASP A 297 11.17 57.94 -21.19
N ILE A 298 10.25 58.90 -21.02
CA ILE A 298 9.21 58.88 -19.98
C ILE A 298 8.32 57.63 -20.16
N ASN A 299 7.79 57.39 -21.36
CA ASN A 299 6.97 56.21 -21.64
C ASN A 299 7.73 54.89 -21.40
N LYS A 300 9.01 54.83 -21.78
CA LYS A 300 9.90 53.71 -21.46
C LYS A 300 10.02 53.51 -19.94
N ASN A 301 10.25 54.59 -19.18
CA ASN A 301 10.37 54.55 -17.72
C ASN A 301 9.06 54.17 -17.03
N ILE A 302 7.92 54.67 -17.48
CA ILE A 302 6.57 54.25 -17.00
C ILE A 302 6.39 52.75 -17.24
N SER A 303 6.75 52.24 -18.42
CA SER A 303 6.66 50.79 -18.72
C SER A 303 7.59 49.92 -17.86
N LEU A 304 8.73 50.46 -17.42
CA LEU A 304 9.67 49.78 -16.52
C LEU A 304 9.16 49.81 -15.08
N TYR A 305 8.65 50.96 -14.62
CA TYR A 305 8.06 51.13 -13.31
C TYR A 305 6.81 50.27 -13.11
N ALA A 306 5.93 50.19 -14.11
CA ALA A 306 4.77 49.29 -14.09
C ALA A 306 5.20 47.82 -13.94
N ARG A 307 6.23 47.38 -14.68
CA ARG A 307 6.81 46.02 -14.53
C ARG A 307 7.43 45.81 -13.15
N GLN A 308 8.12 46.79 -12.58
CA GLN A 308 8.66 46.73 -11.22
C GLN A 308 7.56 46.65 -10.17
N GLN A 309 6.48 47.43 -10.29
CA GLN A 309 5.33 47.35 -9.38
C GLN A 309 4.64 45.98 -9.44
N VAL A 310 4.41 45.42 -10.64
CA VAL A 310 3.84 44.08 -10.79
C VAL A 310 4.73 43.02 -10.13
N LEU A 311 6.05 43.07 -10.36
CA LEU A 311 7.00 42.18 -9.70
C LEU A 311 7.01 42.34 -8.17
N LEU A 312 6.94 43.58 -7.67
CA LEU A 312 6.85 43.88 -6.24
C LEU A 312 5.58 43.28 -5.63
N TYR A 313 4.41 43.54 -6.22
CA TYR A 313 3.14 42.98 -5.74
C TYR A 313 3.14 41.45 -5.76
N CYS A 314 3.64 40.82 -6.84
CA CYS A 314 3.83 39.37 -6.88
C CYS A 314 4.75 38.88 -5.77
N SER A 315 5.88 39.55 -5.49
CA SER A 315 6.80 39.17 -4.43
C SER A 315 6.20 39.30 -3.02
N VAL A 316 5.39 40.34 -2.77
CA VAL A 316 4.65 40.54 -1.52
C VAL A 316 3.58 39.47 -1.34
N ILE A 317 2.83 39.13 -2.39
CA ILE A 317 1.83 38.05 -2.36
C ILE A 317 2.52 36.70 -2.07
N ILE A 318 3.66 36.41 -2.73
CA ILE A 318 4.45 35.20 -2.48
C ILE A 318 4.96 35.17 -1.03
N LEU A 319 5.42 36.29 -0.48
CA LEU A 319 5.86 36.38 0.92
C LEU A 319 4.71 36.13 1.90
N ILE A 320 3.52 36.69 1.64
CA ILE A 320 2.32 36.46 2.46
C ILE A 320 1.90 34.99 2.37
N LEU A 321 1.92 34.37 1.19
CA LEU A 321 1.63 32.94 1.01
C LEU A 321 2.67 32.05 1.70
N LEU A 322 3.96 32.41 1.68
CA LEU A 322 5.02 31.72 2.42
C LEU A 322 4.83 31.84 3.94
N LEU A 323 4.46 33.01 4.45
CA LEU A 323 4.16 33.21 5.88
C LEU A 323 2.90 32.45 6.31
N LEU A 324 1.85 32.45 5.47
CA LEU A 324 0.64 31.65 5.70
C LEU A 324 0.97 30.15 5.69
N PHE A 325 1.76 29.68 4.73
CA PHE A 325 2.20 28.29 4.64
C PHE A 325 3.07 27.90 5.83
N LEU A 326 4.01 28.75 6.25
CA LEU A 326 4.82 28.55 7.45
C LEU A 326 3.94 28.51 8.72
N TYR A 327 2.94 29.39 8.83
CA TYR A 327 1.98 29.37 9.93
C TYR A 327 1.15 28.08 9.94
N LEU A 328 0.66 27.63 8.78
CA LEU A 328 -0.05 26.36 8.62
C LEU A 328 0.84 25.17 8.96
N LEU A 329 2.11 25.16 8.52
CA LEU A 329 3.09 24.13 8.89
C LEU A 329 3.40 24.15 10.39
N MET A 330 3.58 25.32 11.02
CA MET A 330 3.78 25.43 12.47
C MET A 330 2.55 24.95 13.24
N ASN A 331 1.34 25.26 12.77
CA ASN A 331 0.09 24.81 13.39
C ASN A 331 -0.10 23.29 13.20
N ALA A 332 0.14 22.77 12.01
CA ALA A 332 0.12 21.33 11.72
C ALA A 332 1.20 20.58 12.52
N PHE A 333 2.42 21.14 12.66
CA PHE A 333 3.48 20.56 13.48
C PHE A 333 3.14 20.59 14.98
N ARG A 334 2.54 21.68 15.48
CA ARG A 334 2.02 21.74 16.87
C ARG A 334 0.92 20.70 17.09
N LYS A 335 -0.05 20.59 16.17
CA LYS A 335 -1.11 19.58 16.22
C LYS A 335 -0.58 18.15 16.11
N ASN A 336 0.37 17.88 15.22
CA ASN A 336 1.03 16.57 15.11
C ASN A 336 1.87 16.26 16.34
N LYS A 337 2.53 17.25 16.96
CA LYS A 337 3.25 17.04 18.23
C LYS A 337 2.29 16.76 19.39
N GLN A 338 1.14 17.42 19.44
CA GLN A 338 0.07 17.11 20.40
C GLN A 338 -0.50 15.71 20.15
N HIS A 339 -0.90 15.38 18.92
CA HIS A 339 -1.40 14.05 18.55
C HIS A 339 -0.34 12.96 18.77
N ASN A 340 0.94 13.19 18.46
CA ASN A 340 2.00 12.22 18.72
C ASN A 340 2.27 12.04 20.22
N ASN A 341 2.13 13.09 21.04
CA ASN A 341 2.21 12.96 22.49
C ASN A 341 1.00 12.19 23.04
N GLU A 342 -0.22 12.50 22.60
CA GLU A 342 -1.44 11.75 22.97
C GLU A 342 -1.42 10.31 22.48
N LEU A 343 -0.91 10.05 21.26
CA LEU A 343 -0.70 8.72 20.70
C LEU A 343 0.41 7.99 21.46
N SER A 344 1.51 8.65 21.82
CA SER A 344 2.55 8.03 22.65
C SER A 344 2.02 7.67 24.03
N GLN A 345 1.16 8.49 24.62
CA GLN A 345 0.55 8.23 25.91
C GLN A 345 -0.51 7.12 25.82
N LYS A 346 -1.41 7.17 24.83
CA LYS A 346 -2.40 6.10 24.56
C LYS A 346 -1.74 4.78 24.17
N ASN A 347 -0.70 4.81 23.36
CA ASN A 347 0.05 3.61 22.98
C ASN A 347 0.71 2.99 24.21
N LYS A 348 1.29 3.82 25.10
CA LYS A 348 1.82 3.33 26.37
C LYS A 348 0.72 2.77 27.29
N ASP A 349 -0.41 3.46 27.43
CA ASP A 349 -1.55 2.96 28.19
C ASP A 349 -2.14 1.65 27.60
N ILE A 350 -2.02 1.45 26.28
CA ILE A 350 -2.42 0.23 25.56
C ILE A 350 -1.37 -0.87 25.74
N GLU A 351 -0.08 -0.54 25.69
CA GLU A 351 1.04 -1.45 25.91
C GLU A 351 1.02 -1.98 27.36
N ASP A 352 0.94 -1.09 28.36
CA ASP A 352 0.78 -1.43 29.78
C ASP A 352 -0.48 -2.31 30.02
N LYS A 353 -1.61 -2.02 29.33
CA LYS A 353 -2.83 -2.86 29.41
C LYS A 353 -2.69 -4.19 28.70
N ASN A 354 -2.01 -4.24 27.56
CA ASN A 354 -1.79 -5.48 26.81
C ASN A 354 -0.84 -6.40 27.58
N GLU A 355 0.24 -5.88 28.16
CA GLU A 355 1.11 -6.63 29.08
C GLU A 355 0.31 -7.16 30.28
N GLN A 356 -0.56 -6.34 30.88
CA GLN A 356 -1.40 -6.78 32.00
C GLN A 356 -2.42 -7.87 31.57
N LEU A 357 -3.02 -7.74 30.38
CA LEU A 357 -3.94 -8.74 29.82
C LEU A 357 -3.25 -10.03 29.41
N GLU A 358 -2.03 -9.96 28.85
CA GLU A 358 -1.21 -11.14 28.56
C GLU A 358 -0.78 -11.85 29.84
N LEU A 359 -0.35 -11.10 30.87
CA LEU A 359 -0.03 -11.66 32.17
C LEU A 359 -1.25 -12.35 32.81
N GLN A 360 -2.43 -11.73 32.75
CA GLN A 360 -3.68 -12.32 33.26
C GLN A 360 -4.12 -13.55 32.45
N ARG A 361 -4.07 -13.49 31.11
CA ARG A 361 -4.34 -14.66 30.26
C ARG A 361 -3.41 -15.81 30.59
N LYS A 362 -2.10 -15.54 30.69
CA LYS A 362 -1.10 -16.53 31.04
C LYS A 362 -1.35 -17.13 32.42
N GLN A 363 -1.68 -16.32 33.43
CA GLN A 363 -2.06 -16.81 34.77
C GLN A 363 -3.33 -17.66 34.75
N ILE A 364 -4.35 -17.29 33.94
CA ILE A 364 -5.59 -18.06 33.79
C ILE A 364 -5.32 -19.39 33.07
N GLU A 365 -4.51 -19.38 32.02
CA GLU A 365 -4.09 -20.58 31.29
C GLU A 365 -3.23 -21.50 32.17
N GLU A 366 -2.24 -20.97 32.88
CA GLU A 366 -1.41 -21.70 33.84
C GLU A 366 -2.26 -22.30 34.98
N ALA A 367 -3.19 -21.53 35.55
CA ALA A 367 -4.11 -22.03 36.58
C ALA A 367 -5.07 -23.10 36.03
N THR A 368 -5.52 -22.98 34.78
CA THR A 368 -6.40 -23.96 34.13
C THR A 368 -5.64 -25.24 33.80
N GLN A 369 -4.43 -25.14 33.23
CA GLN A 369 -3.55 -26.28 32.98
C GLN A 369 -3.11 -26.96 34.28
N SER A 370 -2.78 -26.20 35.33
CA SER A 370 -2.46 -26.72 36.65
C SER A 370 -3.63 -27.51 37.26
N LYS A 371 -4.86 -26.98 37.19
CA LYS A 371 -6.07 -27.71 37.62
C LYS A 371 -6.27 -29.00 36.82
N LEU A 372 -6.12 -28.96 35.49
CA LEU A 372 -6.25 -30.14 34.63
C LEU A 372 -5.18 -31.19 34.94
N HIS A 373 -3.93 -30.77 35.16
CA HIS A 373 -2.84 -31.64 35.55
C HIS A 373 -3.12 -32.29 36.91
N PHE A 374 -3.48 -31.50 37.92
CA PHE A 374 -3.83 -31.97 39.26
C PHE A 374 -4.93 -33.05 39.25
N TYR A 375 -6.02 -32.87 38.51
CA TYR A 375 -7.06 -33.90 38.40
C TYR A 375 -6.61 -35.15 37.63
N THR A 376 -5.72 -34.99 36.64
CA THR A 376 -5.15 -36.12 35.90
C THR A 376 -4.24 -36.96 36.81
N THR A 377 -3.38 -36.31 37.59
CA THR A 377 -2.50 -36.95 38.59
C THR A 377 -3.31 -37.64 39.68
N ILE A 378 -4.28 -36.97 40.30
CA ILE A 378 -5.18 -37.58 41.30
C ILE A 378 -5.89 -38.84 40.77
N SER A 379 -6.31 -38.81 39.50
CA SER A 379 -7.00 -39.95 38.90
C SER A 379 -6.07 -41.16 38.72
N HIS A 380 -4.80 -40.92 38.36
CA HIS A 380 -3.76 -41.93 38.36
C HIS A 380 -3.49 -42.46 39.78
N ASP A 381 -3.34 -41.56 40.76
CA ASP A 381 -3.06 -41.87 42.15
C ASP A 381 -4.17 -42.69 42.84
N PHE A 382 -5.41 -42.65 42.33
CA PHE A 382 -6.49 -43.54 42.76
C PHE A 382 -6.58 -44.84 41.94
N LEU A 383 -6.33 -44.82 40.64
CA LEU A 383 -6.46 -46.02 39.78
C LEU A 383 -5.33 -47.04 39.99
N THR A 384 -4.12 -46.57 40.29
CA THR A 384 -2.95 -47.42 40.58
C THR A 384 -3.14 -48.29 41.84
N PRO A 385 -3.46 -47.76 43.03
CA PRO A 385 -3.73 -48.61 44.20
C PRO A 385 -4.98 -49.47 44.03
N LEU A 386 -5.98 -49.05 43.25
CA LEU A 386 -7.14 -49.90 42.93
C LEU A 386 -6.76 -51.09 42.06
N THR A 387 -5.84 -50.92 41.10
CA THR A 387 -5.28 -52.04 40.32
C THR A 387 -4.58 -53.05 41.24
N LEU A 388 -3.77 -52.54 42.17
CA LEU A 388 -3.04 -53.34 43.17
C LEU A 388 -3.94 -53.96 44.27
N ILE A 389 -5.24 -53.64 44.29
CA ILE A 389 -6.24 -54.30 45.15
C ILE A 389 -7.09 -55.27 44.34
N ILE A 390 -7.53 -54.89 43.14
CA ILE A 390 -8.44 -55.71 42.33
C ILE A 390 -7.71 -56.94 41.78
N GLU A 391 -6.60 -56.76 41.05
CA GLU A 391 -5.93 -57.88 40.36
C GLU A 391 -5.41 -58.97 41.32
N PRO A 392 -4.76 -58.66 42.47
CA PRO A 392 -4.34 -59.70 43.40
C PRO A 392 -5.51 -60.42 44.07
N VAL A 393 -6.64 -59.73 44.30
CA VAL A 393 -7.85 -60.37 44.84
C VAL A 393 -8.53 -61.25 43.79
N GLU A 394 -8.47 -60.88 42.50
CA GLU A 394 -8.95 -61.71 41.40
C GLU A 394 -8.16 -63.03 41.30
N LEU A 395 -6.82 -62.94 41.29
CA LEU A 395 -5.91 -64.09 41.28
C LEU A 395 -6.08 -64.99 42.51
N LEU A 396 -6.42 -64.42 43.67
CA LEU A 396 -6.76 -65.21 44.86
C LEU A 396 -8.12 -65.90 44.71
N LEU A 397 -9.15 -65.21 44.20
CA LEU A 397 -10.49 -65.78 44.05
C LEU A 397 -10.58 -66.92 43.01
N GLN A 398 -9.68 -66.93 42.03
CA GLN A 398 -9.47 -68.05 41.08
C GLN A 398 -8.85 -69.30 41.74
N ASN A 399 -8.41 -69.23 42.99
CA ASN A 399 -7.74 -70.34 43.67
C ASN A 399 -8.75 -71.19 44.47
N HIS A 400 -9.19 -72.30 43.86
CA HIS A 400 -10.27 -73.19 44.30
C HIS A 400 -10.12 -73.90 45.66
N GLN A 401 -9.06 -73.63 46.45
CA GLN A 401 -8.78 -74.31 47.74
C GLN A 401 -9.02 -73.45 49.00
N MET A 402 -9.63 -72.26 48.89
CA MET A 402 -9.87 -71.39 50.06
C MET A 402 -11.07 -71.80 50.93
N LYS A 403 -11.02 -71.44 52.22
CA LYS A 403 -12.14 -71.59 53.16
C LYS A 403 -13.25 -70.57 52.85
N HIS A 404 -14.50 -70.97 53.07
CA HIS A 404 -15.69 -70.15 52.77
C HIS A 404 -15.58 -68.72 53.32
N ASP A 405 -15.26 -68.56 54.62
CA ASP A 405 -15.10 -67.24 55.26
C ASP A 405 -14.03 -66.35 54.61
N GLN A 406 -12.95 -66.95 54.07
CA GLN A 406 -11.87 -66.23 53.39
C GLN A 406 -12.30 -65.81 51.97
N TYR A 407 -13.01 -66.69 51.27
CA TYR A 407 -13.62 -66.39 49.98
C TYR A 407 -14.63 -65.24 50.09
N ASP A 408 -15.53 -65.30 51.06
CA ASP A 408 -16.54 -64.26 51.31
C ASP A 408 -15.93 -62.90 51.68
N LEU A 409 -14.82 -62.90 52.44
CA LEU A 409 -14.03 -61.69 52.72
C LEU A 409 -13.38 -61.12 51.46
N LEU A 410 -12.77 -61.95 50.60
CA LEU A 410 -12.14 -61.50 49.35
C LEU A 410 -13.17 -61.01 48.33
N VAL A 411 -14.32 -61.68 48.20
CA VAL A 411 -15.48 -61.20 47.42
C VAL A 411 -15.94 -59.82 47.94
N MET A 412 -15.94 -59.60 49.26
CA MET A 412 -16.28 -58.29 49.83
C MET A 412 -15.23 -57.22 49.50
N VAL A 413 -13.93 -57.53 49.57
CA VAL A 413 -12.85 -56.60 49.19
C VAL A 413 -12.94 -56.25 47.70
N LYS A 414 -13.05 -57.25 46.82
CA LYS A 414 -13.27 -57.09 45.38
C LYS A 414 -14.47 -56.17 45.09
N ARG A 415 -15.62 -56.45 45.72
CA ARG A 415 -16.84 -55.64 45.54
C ARG A 415 -16.62 -54.18 45.92
N ASN A 416 -15.96 -53.91 47.05
CA ASN A 416 -15.69 -52.53 47.48
C ASN A 416 -14.67 -51.82 46.57
N ALA A 417 -13.62 -52.52 46.12
CA ALA A 417 -12.63 -51.98 45.19
C ALA A 417 -13.25 -51.67 43.81
N ILE A 418 -14.13 -52.54 43.29
CA ILE A 418 -14.89 -52.29 42.05
C ILE A 418 -15.85 -51.10 42.22
N ILE A 419 -16.50 -50.94 43.39
CA ILE A 419 -17.33 -49.76 43.68
C ILE A 419 -16.49 -48.48 43.65
N LEU A 420 -15.33 -48.46 44.31
CA LEU A 420 -14.41 -47.30 44.29
C LEU A 420 -13.93 -46.99 42.87
N HIS A 421 -13.52 -48.00 42.10
CA HIS A 421 -13.13 -47.85 40.70
C HIS A 421 -14.26 -47.23 39.85
N ARG A 422 -15.50 -47.71 40.02
CA ARG A 422 -16.68 -47.15 39.32
C ARG A 422 -16.91 -45.67 39.68
N LEU A 423 -16.73 -45.29 40.95
CA LEU A 423 -16.88 -43.90 41.40
C LEU A 423 -15.80 -42.97 40.84
N VAL A 424 -14.54 -43.40 40.86
CA VAL A 424 -13.42 -42.66 40.24
C VAL A 424 -13.66 -42.50 38.73
N LYS A 425 -14.12 -43.56 38.05
CA LYS A 425 -14.45 -43.52 36.62
C LYS A 425 -15.64 -42.60 36.29
N GLN A 426 -16.68 -42.57 37.13
CA GLN A 426 -17.80 -41.63 36.98
C GLN A 426 -17.37 -40.17 37.16
N LEU A 427 -16.51 -39.88 38.15
CA LEU A 427 -15.94 -38.54 38.36
C LEU A 427 -15.09 -38.09 37.16
N LEU A 428 -14.29 -39.00 36.61
CA LEU A 428 -13.50 -38.79 35.39
C LEU A 428 -14.36 -38.48 34.17
N ASP A 429 -15.39 -39.29 33.90
CA ASP A 429 -16.30 -39.10 32.76
C ASP A 429 -17.01 -37.74 32.83
N PHE A 430 -17.47 -37.33 34.03
CA PHE A 430 -18.06 -36.01 34.25
C PHE A 430 -17.07 -34.85 33.99
N ARG A 431 -15.82 -34.98 34.44
CA ARG A 431 -14.78 -33.97 34.14
C ARG A 431 -14.40 -33.93 32.66
N LYS A 432 -14.51 -35.03 31.91
CA LYS A 432 -14.35 -35.00 30.44
C LYS A 432 -15.50 -34.21 29.79
N TYR A 433 -16.73 -34.36 30.28
CA TYR A 433 -17.90 -33.62 29.81
C TYR A 433 -17.75 -32.10 30.04
N GLU A 434 -17.45 -31.64 31.27
CA GLU A 434 -17.26 -30.20 31.56
C GLU A 434 -16.17 -29.53 30.70
N ASN A 435 -15.17 -30.30 30.27
CA ASN A 435 -14.07 -29.79 29.43
C ASN A 435 -14.34 -29.93 27.93
N GLY A 436 -15.53 -30.37 27.50
CA GLY A 436 -15.87 -30.61 26.09
C GLY A 436 -15.10 -31.75 25.44
N LYS A 437 -14.50 -32.66 26.22
CA LYS A 437 -13.60 -33.75 25.77
C LYS A 437 -14.26 -35.13 25.78
N LEU A 438 -15.56 -35.22 26.05
CA LEU A 438 -16.32 -36.47 26.03
C LEU A 438 -17.03 -36.63 24.67
N ALA A 439 -16.55 -37.56 23.84
CA ALA A 439 -17.13 -37.83 22.52
C ALA A 439 -18.34 -38.77 22.57
N LEU A 440 -19.29 -38.57 21.64
CA LEU A 440 -20.37 -39.50 21.32
C LEU A 440 -19.92 -40.52 20.26
N ASN A 441 -20.27 -41.78 20.47
CA ASN A 441 -20.19 -42.83 19.46
C ASN A 441 -21.63 -43.23 19.11
N LEU A 442 -22.23 -42.57 18.13
CA LEU A 442 -23.62 -42.82 17.74
C LEU A 442 -23.75 -44.12 16.94
N SER A 443 -24.75 -44.93 17.30
CA SER A 443 -25.13 -46.18 16.66
C SER A 443 -26.65 -46.22 16.50
N GLN A 444 -27.16 -46.77 15.39
CA GLN A 444 -28.61 -46.98 15.25
C GLN A 444 -29.04 -48.11 16.17
N ALA A 445 -30.00 -47.85 17.06
CA ALA A 445 -30.53 -48.84 17.99
C ALA A 445 -32.03 -48.66 18.22
N ASN A 446 -32.77 -49.76 18.34
CA ASN A 446 -34.16 -49.75 18.79
C ASN A 446 -34.19 -49.52 20.32
N LEU A 447 -34.75 -48.39 20.73
CA LEU A 447 -34.73 -47.96 22.13
C LEU A 447 -35.62 -48.85 23.04
N LYS A 448 -36.71 -49.43 22.52
CA LYS A 448 -37.56 -50.37 23.26
C LYS A 448 -36.79 -51.66 23.59
N ASP A 449 -36.13 -52.25 22.60
CA ASP A 449 -35.38 -53.50 22.79
C ASP A 449 -34.18 -53.29 23.73
N CYS A 450 -33.55 -52.11 23.68
CA CYS A 450 -32.53 -51.71 24.64
C CYS A 450 -33.09 -51.64 26.07
N ILE A 451 -34.19 -50.92 26.30
CA ILE A 451 -34.85 -50.78 27.61
C ILE A 451 -35.29 -52.15 28.16
N GLU A 452 -35.86 -53.02 27.33
CA GLU A 452 -36.22 -54.39 27.71
C GLU A 452 -35.01 -55.26 28.04
N GLY A 453 -33.90 -55.10 27.31
CA GLY A 453 -32.62 -55.75 27.58
C GLY A 453 -32.05 -55.32 28.95
N TRP A 454 -31.87 -54.02 29.13
CA TRP A 454 -31.34 -53.39 30.35
C TRP A 454 -32.17 -53.70 31.59
N SER A 455 -33.51 -53.76 31.46
CA SER A 455 -34.40 -54.07 32.58
C SER A 455 -34.22 -55.49 33.13
N LYS A 456 -33.72 -56.45 32.34
CA LYS A 456 -33.50 -57.84 32.78
C LYS A 456 -32.51 -57.93 33.94
N ALA A 457 -31.51 -57.04 34.01
CA ALA A 457 -30.53 -56.99 35.10
C ALA A 457 -31.17 -56.72 36.47
N PHE A 458 -32.32 -56.01 36.50
CA PHE A 458 -33.01 -55.64 37.74
C PHE A 458 -34.10 -56.64 38.15
N CYS A 459 -34.52 -57.55 37.26
CA CYS A 459 -35.55 -58.56 37.54
C CYS A 459 -35.36 -59.35 38.86
N PRO A 460 -34.15 -59.80 39.26
CA PRO A 460 -33.96 -60.48 40.54
C PRO A 460 -34.26 -59.58 41.76
N ALA A 461 -33.87 -58.31 41.69
CA ALA A 461 -34.05 -57.35 42.76
C ALA A 461 -35.50 -56.83 42.84
N ILE A 462 -36.16 -56.64 41.70
CA ILE A 462 -37.60 -56.33 41.58
C ILE A 462 -38.43 -57.46 42.20
N LYS A 463 -38.14 -58.73 41.86
CA LYS A 463 -38.80 -59.91 42.46
C LYS A 463 -38.59 -59.97 43.98
N ARG A 464 -37.36 -59.72 44.46
CA ARG A 464 -37.03 -59.70 45.89
C ARG A 464 -37.77 -58.62 46.69
N LYS A 465 -37.94 -57.42 46.13
CA LYS A 465 -38.79 -56.35 46.70
C LYS A 465 -40.29 -56.50 46.36
N SER A 466 -40.71 -57.58 45.70
CA SER A 466 -42.09 -57.81 45.26
C SER A 466 -42.72 -56.63 44.50
N ILE A 467 -41.91 -55.86 43.77
CA ILE A 467 -42.35 -54.66 43.06
C ILE A 467 -43.06 -55.07 41.76
N LYS A 468 -44.20 -54.43 41.48
CA LYS A 468 -44.87 -54.53 40.19
C LYS A 468 -44.07 -53.71 39.18
N PHE A 469 -43.50 -54.38 38.19
CA PHE A 469 -42.73 -53.73 37.13
C PHE A 469 -43.43 -53.90 35.78
N CYS A 470 -43.65 -52.80 35.07
CA CYS A 470 -44.22 -52.82 33.71
C CYS A 470 -43.47 -51.88 32.78
N ILE A 471 -43.27 -52.34 31.54
CA ILE A 471 -42.77 -51.54 30.41
C ILE A 471 -43.94 -51.38 29.44
N HIS A 472 -44.16 -50.17 28.96
CA HIS A 472 -45.21 -49.84 28.00
C HIS A 472 -44.64 -48.93 26.92
N ALA A 473 -44.81 -49.30 25.65
CA ALA A 473 -44.41 -48.50 24.50
C ALA A 473 -45.63 -48.24 23.60
N THR A 474 -45.75 -47.03 23.06
CA THR A 474 -46.74 -46.75 22.01
C THR A 474 -46.33 -47.41 20.68
N GLU A 475 -47.29 -47.70 19.79
CA GLU A 475 -47.01 -48.39 18.52
C GLU A 475 -45.96 -47.66 17.67
N ASP A 476 -46.02 -46.33 17.59
CA ASP A 476 -45.05 -45.47 16.91
C ASP A 476 -43.63 -45.48 17.53
N ALA A 477 -43.50 -45.92 18.78
CA ALA A 477 -42.24 -46.00 19.52
C ALA A 477 -41.67 -47.43 19.59
N ALA A 478 -42.49 -48.46 19.34
CA ALA A 478 -42.07 -49.86 19.44
C ALA A 478 -41.06 -50.28 18.36
N ASN A 479 -41.15 -49.67 17.17
CA ASN A 479 -40.25 -49.91 16.03
C ASN A 479 -39.31 -48.70 15.75
N PHE A 480 -39.06 -47.85 16.75
CA PHE A 480 -38.29 -46.62 16.53
C PHE A 480 -36.79 -46.85 16.75
N GLU A 481 -36.06 -46.98 15.65
CA GLU A 481 -34.60 -46.86 15.63
C GLU A 481 -34.19 -45.38 15.68
N MET A 482 -33.19 -45.06 16.51
CA MET A 482 -32.58 -43.74 16.54
C MET A 482 -31.06 -43.82 16.74
N PRO A 483 -30.29 -42.83 16.24
CA PRO A 483 -28.86 -42.77 16.49
C PRO A 483 -28.58 -42.37 17.93
N LEU A 484 -28.04 -43.29 18.73
CA LEU A 484 -27.69 -43.09 20.13
C LEU A 484 -26.37 -43.79 20.50
N ASP A 485 -25.71 -43.33 21.57
CA ASP A 485 -24.57 -44.02 22.15
C ASP A 485 -25.06 -45.03 23.19
N TYR A 486 -25.13 -46.30 22.79
CA TYR A 486 -25.71 -47.40 23.58
C TYR A 486 -25.19 -47.43 25.02
N ASN A 487 -23.86 -47.32 25.20
CA ASN A 487 -23.22 -47.41 26.51
C ASN A 487 -23.52 -46.20 27.41
N LYS A 488 -23.70 -45.01 26.84
CA LYS A 488 -24.05 -43.81 27.61
C LYS A 488 -25.52 -43.80 27.99
N ILE A 489 -26.42 -44.18 27.08
CA ILE A 489 -27.87 -44.27 27.37
C ILE A 489 -28.17 -45.44 28.33
N GLU A 490 -27.47 -46.58 28.22
CA GLU A 490 -27.55 -47.67 29.22
C GLU A 490 -27.22 -47.15 30.62
N ARG A 491 -26.08 -46.47 30.78
CA ARG A 491 -25.64 -45.94 32.08
C ARG A 491 -26.58 -44.88 32.65
N LEU A 492 -27.17 -44.05 31.78
CA LEU A 492 -28.25 -43.12 32.13
C LEU A 492 -29.46 -43.89 32.68
N PHE A 493 -29.96 -44.87 31.92
CA PHE A 493 -31.11 -45.68 32.29
C PHE A 493 -30.89 -46.47 33.59
N TYR A 494 -29.72 -47.09 33.77
CA TYR A 494 -29.34 -47.80 35.01
C TYR A 494 -29.30 -46.88 36.23
N ASN A 495 -28.81 -45.63 36.10
CA ASN A 495 -28.82 -44.69 37.22
C ASN A 495 -30.26 -44.35 37.66
N LEU A 496 -31.16 -44.11 36.70
CA LEU A 496 -32.56 -43.77 37.01
C LEU A 496 -33.35 -44.97 37.53
N LEU A 497 -33.23 -46.14 36.90
CA LEU A 497 -33.93 -47.35 37.32
C LEU A 497 -33.40 -47.87 38.67
N SER A 498 -32.10 -47.74 38.95
CA SER A 498 -31.54 -48.07 40.26
C SER A 498 -32.08 -47.14 41.35
N ASN A 499 -32.19 -45.83 41.10
CA ASN A 499 -32.80 -44.89 42.05
C ASN A 499 -34.27 -45.25 42.30
N ALA A 500 -35.07 -45.44 41.24
CA ALA A 500 -36.47 -45.87 41.36
C ALA A 500 -36.60 -47.17 42.20
N LEU A 501 -35.70 -48.13 42.00
CA LEU A 501 -35.68 -49.38 42.76
C LEU A 501 -35.21 -49.22 44.21
N GLU A 502 -34.27 -48.31 44.50
CA GLU A 502 -33.79 -48.04 45.86
C GLU A 502 -34.91 -47.42 46.71
N PHE A 503 -35.55 -46.36 46.20
CA PHE A 503 -36.53 -45.55 46.92
C PHE A 503 -37.98 -46.06 46.86
N THR A 504 -38.28 -47.06 46.03
CA THR A 504 -39.59 -47.76 46.06
C THR A 504 -39.64 -48.79 47.20
N ASN A 505 -40.72 -48.72 47.99
CA ASN A 505 -41.02 -49.64 49.09
C ASN A 505 -41.47 -51.03 48.60
N GLN A 506 -41.39 -52.04 49.47
CA GLN A 506 -41.80 -53.42 49.13
C GLN A 506 -43.28 -53.46 48.73
N GLY A 507 -43.59 -54.12 47.61
CA GLY A 507 -44.95 -54.16 47.03
C GLY A 507 -45.37 -52.93 46.21
N GLY A 508 -44.49 -51.93 46.07
CA GLY A 508 -44.72 -50.77 45.20
C GLY A 508 -44.75 -51.10 43.71
N THR A 509 -44.94 -50.09 42.88
CA THR A 509 -44.97 -50.17 41.41
C THR A 509 -43.90 -49.26 40.80
N ILE A 510 -43.18 -49.78 39.80
CA ILE A 510 -42.29 -49.02 38.91
C ILE A 510 -42.76 -49.24 37.47
N ARG A 511 -42.93 -48.16 36.71
CA ARG A 511 -43.43 -48.17 35.34
C ARG A 511 -42.47 -47.43 34.43
N VAL A 512 -42.11 -48.04 33.31
CA VAL A 512 -41.32 -47.40 32.24
C VAL A 512 -42.22 -47.21 31.03
N ASP A 513 -42.55 -45.97 30.70
CA ASP A 513 -43.29 -45.60 29.49
C ASP A 513 -42.31 -45.06 28.44
N LEU A 514 -42.39 -45.57 27.22
CA LEU A 514 -41.68 -45.06 26.05
C LEU A 514 -42.70 -44.53 25.03
N TYR A 515 -42.56 -43.26 24.65
CA TYR A 515 -43.41 -42.63 23.66
C TYR A 515 -42.64 -41.55 22.88
N ASN A 516 -43.16 -41.17 21.71
CA ASN A 516 -42.58 -40.14 20.87
C ASN A 516 -43.39 -38.83 20.98
N GLU A 517 -42.70 -37.70 21.12
CA GLU A 517 -43.27 -36.35 21.00
C GLU A 517 -42.80 -35.72 19.67
N TRP A 518 -43.64 -34.85 19.10
CA TRP A 518 -43.35 -34.10 17.88
C TRP A 518 -43.52 -32.62 18.16
N ASP A 519 -42.52 -31.81 17.81
CA ASP A 519 -42.44 -30.40 18.24
C ASP A 519 -41.88 -29.55 17.09
N GLU A 520 -42.76 -28.77 16.45
CA GLU A 520 -42.61 -27.84 15.30
C GLU A 520 -41.78 -28.24 14.05
N ASN A 521 -40.99 -29.30 14.08
CA ASN A 521 -40.45 -30.12 12.97
C ASN A 521 -39.50 -31.23 13.46
N GLU A 522 -39.21 -31.32 14.77
CA GLU A 522 -38.31 -32.32 15.35
C GLU A 522 -39.08 -33.45 16.04
N LYS A 523 -38.68 -34.69 15.76
CA LYS A 523 -39.17 -35.90 16.46
C LYS A 523 -38.29 -36.16 17.68
N LYS A 524 -38.91 -36.36 18.85
CA LYS A 524 -38.24 -36.56 20.14
C LYS A 524 -38.72 -37.88 20.76
N ALA A 525 -37.80 -38.72 21.24
CA ALA A 525 -38.12 -39.90 22.04
C ALA A 525 -38.14 -39.52 23.53
N VAL A 526 -39.17 -39.95 24.25
CA VAL A 526 -39.32 -39.68 25.68
C VAL A 526 -39.38 -40.99 26.45
N ILE A 527 -38.39 -41.21 27.32
CA ILE A 527 -38.37 -42.30 28.29
C ILE A 527 -38.88 -41.74 29.63
N LYS A 528 -40.05 -42.17 30.06
CA LYS A 528 -40.61 -41.81 31.37
C LYS A 528 -40.46 -42.98 32.34
N ILE A 529 -39.73 -42.78 33.43
CA ILE A 529 -39.57 -43.76 34.52
C ILE A 529 -40.35 -43.23 35.72
N SER A 530 -41.42 -43.94 36.09
CA SER A 530 -42.33 -43.57 37.18
C SER A 530 -42.21 -44.57 38.32
N ASP A 531 -42.05 -44.08 39.55
CA ASP A 531 -41.98 -44.87 40.78
C ASP A 531 -43.10 -44.48 41.77
N THR A 532 -43.35 -45.34 42.74
CA THR A 532 -44.32 -45.10 43.85
C THR A 532 -43.60 -45.14 45.20
N GLY A 533 -42.38 -44.59 45.22
CA GLY A 533 -41.53 -44.47 46.40
C GLY A 533 -41.89 -43.27 47.27
N VAL A 534 -40.92 -42.83 48.08
CA VAL A 534 -41.09 -41.74 49.05
C VAL A 534 -41.33 -40.35 48.43
N GLY A 535 -41.01 -40.18 47.14
CA GLY A 535 -41.03 -38.87 46.47
C GLY A 535 -39.88 -37.95 46.89
N ILE A 536 -39.77 -36.81 46.24
CA ILE A 536 -38.72 -35.79 46.40
C ILE A 536 -39.38 -34.49 46.85
N ASP A 537 -38.81 -33.84 47.85
CA ASP A 537 -39.28 -32.53 48.32
C ASP A 537 -39.08 -31.44 47.24
N PRO A 538 -40.08 -30.56 46.98
CA PRO A 538 -39.95 -29.46 46.04
C PRO A 538 -38.70 -28.59 46.19
N GLU A 539 -38.20 -28.35 47.41
CA GLU A 539 -36.98 -27.56 47.63
C GLU A 539 -35.71 -28.21 47.06
N TYR A 540 -35.74 -29.53 46.85
CA TYR A 540 -34.59 -30.28 46.34
C TYR A 540 -34.64 -30.51 44.83
N ILE A 541 -35.79 -30.32 44.17
CA ILE A 541 -36.00 -30.65 42.75
C ILE A 541 -35.01 -29.95 41.81
N GLU A 542 -34.66 -28.69 42.05
CA GLU A 542 -33.67 -27.97 41.23
C GLU A 542 -32.23 -28.51 41.46
N ASN A 543 -31.95 -28.96 42.68
CA ASN A 543 -30.61 -29.34 43.13
C ASN A 543 -30.28 -30.84 43.00
N ILE A 544 -31.25 -31.73 42.71
CA ILE A 544 -30.97 -33.19 42.60
C ILE A 544 -29.99 -33.55 41.47
N PHE A 545 -29.80 -32.66 40.50
CA PHE A 545 -28.83 -32.82 39.41
C PHE A 545 -27.47 -32.19 39.72
N ASP A 546 -27.30 -31.53 40.87
CA ASP A 546 -26.03 -30.98 41.31
C ASP A 546 -25.08 -32.04 41.86
N ARG A 547 -23.78 -31.69 41.84
CA ARG A 547 -22.70 -32.57 42.25
C ARG A 547 -22.72 -32.84 43.75
N PHE A 548 -22.64 -34.12 44.10
CA PHE A 548 -22.61 -34.63 45.48
C PHE A 548 -23.87 -34.32 46.29
N PHE A 549 -24.92 -33.81 45.65
CA PHE A 549 -26.18 -33.52 46.31
C PHE A 549 -26.86 -34.82 46.76
N LYS A 550 -27.36 -34.82 48.01
CA LYS A 550 -28.12 -35.92 48.61
C LYS A 550 -29.17 -35.34 49.55
N VAL A 551 -30.36 -35.94 49.56
CA VAL A 551 -31.45 -35.58 50.48
C VAL A 551 -31.18 -36.10 51.90
N ASP A 552 -30.49 -37.24 52.05
CA ASP A 552 -30.16 -37.84 53.33
C ASP A 552 -28.73 -38.40 53.39
N ASN A 553 -28.01 -38.13 54.49
CA ASN A 553 -26.64 -38.62 54.72
C ASN A 553 -26.52 -40.15 54.86
N TYR A 554 -27.63 -40.85 55.12
CA TYR A 554 -27.68 -42.31 55.26
C TYR A 554 -28.05 -43.06 53.96
N SER A 555 -28.31 -42.34 52.86
CA SER A 555 -28.59 -42.95 51.55
C SER A 555 -27.32 -43.47 50.87
N SER A 556 -27.37 -44.67 50.28
CA SER A 556 -26.18 -45.43 49.84
C SER A 556 -25.69 -45.09 48.42
N GLY A 557 -25.86 -43.83 48.01
CA GLY A 557 -25.40 -43.28 46.74
C GLY A 557 -24.23 -42.30 46.87
N SER A 558 -23.57 -41.96 45.76
CA SER A 558 -22.46 -40.99 45.73
C SER A 558 -22.88 -39.53 45.51
N GLY A 559 -24.14 -39.27 45.16
CA GLY A 559 -24.59 -37.94 44.71
C GLY A 559 -24.06 -37.52 43.33
N ILE A 560 -23.53 -38.47 42.54
CA ILE A 560 -22.97 -38.20 41.19
C ILE A 560 -23.88 -38.76 40.07
N GLY A 561 -24.70 -39.77 40.37
CA GLY A 561 -25.45 -40.54 39.36
C GLY A 561 -26.43 -39.70 38.52
N LEU A 562 -27.17 -38.79 39.15
CA LEU A 562 -28.12 -37.91 38.45
C LEU A 562 -27.42 -36.82 37.62
N ALA A 563 -26.35 -36.21 38.16
CA ALA A 563 -25.51 -35.26 37.42
C ALA A 563 -24.90 -35.88 36.15
N VAL A 564 -24.45 -37.14 36.22
CA VAL A 564 -23.93 -37.89 35.07
C VAL A 564 -25.05 -38.29 34.10
N ALA A 565 -26.24 -38.66 34.60
CA ALA A 565 -27.40 -38.94 33.76
C ALA A 565 -27.83 -37.70 32.95
N LYS A 566 -27.86 -36.52 33.59
CA LYS A 566 -28.11 -35.23 32.93
C LYS A 566 -27.05 -34.92 31.87
N ALA A 567 -25.77 -35.01 32.21
CA ALA A 567 -24.68 -34.80 31.26
C ALA A 567 -24.76 -35.74 30.03
N PHE A 568 -25.20 -36.99 30.21
CA PHE A 568 -25.41 -37.91 29.08
C PHE A 568 -26.65 -37.58 28.23
N ALA A 569 -27.74 -37.07 28.83
CA ALA A 569 -28.89 -36.57 28.08
C ALA A 569 -28.51 -35.33 27.26
N GLU A 570 -27.92 -34.32 27.90
CA GLU A 570 -27.47 -33.06 27.28
C GLU A 570 -26.45 -33.30 26.16
N LEU A 571 -25.55 -34.28 26.32
CA LEU A 571 -24.59 -34.64 25.28
C LEU A 571 -25.28 -35.14 23.99
N HIS A 572 -26.44 -35.82 24.10
CA HIS A 572 -27.26 -36.23 22.95
C HIS A 572 -28.19 -35.10 22.44
N GLY A 573 -28.00 -33.86 22.88
CA GLY A 573 -28.92 -32.73 22.61
C GLY A 573 -30.25 -32.81 23.38
N GLY A 574 -30.35 -33.77 24.31
CA GLY A 574 -31.54 -34.03 25.11
C GLY A 574 -31.59 -33.28 26.43
N ASP A 575 -32.62 -33.58 27.21
CA ASP A 575 -32.89 -32.98 28.52
C ASP A 575 -33.40 -34.05 29.48
N ILE A 576 -33.23 -33.83 30.79
CA ILE A 576 -33.80 -34.68 31.84
C ILE A 576 -34.60 -33.84 32.83
N ARG A 577 -35.86 -34.21 33.01
CA ARG A 577 -36.82 -33.52 33.88
C ARG A 577 -37.34 -34.46 34.94
N VAL A 578 -37.77 -33.91 36.07
CA VAL A 578 -38.41 -34.65 37.15
C VAL A 578 -39.72 -33.99 37.54
N LYS A 579 -40.72 -34.79 37.91
CA LYS A 579 -41.90 -34.38 38.67
C LYS A 579 -42.04 -35.34 39.84
N SER A 580 -42.27 -34.84 41.04
CA SER A 580 -42.41 -35.70 42.21
C SER A 580 -43.32 -35.04 43.24
N GLU A 581 -43.98 -35.86 44.04
CA GLU A 581 -44.78 -35.42 45.18
C GLU A 581 -44.50 -36.34 46.36
N VAL A 582 -44.17 -35.74 47.52
CA VAL A 582 -43.80 -36.47 48.74
C VAL A 582 -44.92 -37.43 49.14
N GLY A 583 -44.56 -38.70 49.34
CA GLY A 583 -45.48 -39.78 49.69
C GLY A 583 -46.28 -40.38 48.53
N LYS A 584 -46.15 -39.89 47.29
CA LYS A 584 -46.78 -40.48 46.10
C LYS A 584 -45.78 -41.10 45.10
N GLY A 585 -44.55 -40.60 45.06
CA GLY A 585 -43.47 -41.13 44.21
C GLY A 585 -42.88 -40.08 43.25
N SER A 586 -42.13 -40.54 42.26
CA SER A 586 -41.39 -39.67 41.32
C SER A 586 -41.56 -40.12 39.87
N GLU A 587 -41.51 -39.17 38.95
CA GLU A 587 -41.55 -39.36 37.50
C GLU A 587 -40.35 -38.65 36.86
N PHE A 588 -39.38 -39.42 36.36
CA PHE A 588 -38.25 -38.91 35.59
C PHE A 588 -38.54 -39.02 34.11
N TYR A 589 -38.30 -37.94 33.35
CA TYR A 589 -38.48 -37.86 31.91
C TYR A 589 -37.13 -37.62 31.25
N VAL A 590 -36.69 -38.54 30.40
CA VAL A 590 -35.49 -38.39 29.56
C VAL A 590 -35.97 -38.09 28.15
N ILE A 591 -35.67 -36.89 27.66
CA ILE A 591 -36.09 -36.39 26.35
C ILE A 591 -34.87 -36.44 25.43
N LEU A 592 -34.93 -37.22 24.36
CA LEU A 592 -33.83 -37.38 23.40
C LEU A 592 -34.32 -36.93 22.00
N PRO A 593 -33.76 -35.87 21.40
CA PRO A 593 -34.11 -35.49 20.04
C PRO A 593 -33.58 -36.52 19.04
N TYR A 594 -34.26 -36.64 17.90
CA TYR A 594 -33.74 -37.38 16.75
C TYR A 594 -32.61 -36.57 16.10
N LEU A 595 -31.36 -36.89 16.43
CA LEU A 595 -30.20 -36.30 15.81
C LEU A 595 -30.14 -36.70 14.32
N ASN A 596 -30.33 -35.71 13.42
CA ASN A 596 -30.10 -35.87 11.99
C ASN A 596 -28.59 -36.03 11.70
N ALA A 597 -28.05 -37.20 12.02
CA ALA A 597 -26.69 -37.55 11.71
C ALA A 597 -26.55 -37.85 10.21
N THR A 598 -25.85 -36.98 9.49
CA THR A 598 -25.28 -37.30 8.18
C THR A 598 -24.18 -38.33 8.40
N ILE A 599 -24.53 -39.62 8.36
CA ILE A 599 -23.59 -40.72 8.58
C ILE A 599 -22.89 -41.03 7.26
N GLU A 600 -21.63 -40.59 7.12
CA GLU A 600 -20.69 -41.29 6.25
C GLU A 600 -20.46 -42.67 6.84
N GLY A 601 -20.90 -43.70 6.12
CA GLY A 601 -20.98 -45.05 6.67
C GLY A 601 -19.64 -45.74 6.82
N GLN A 602 -19.49 -46.50 7.90
CA GLN A 602 -18.69 -47.72 7.90
C GLN A 602 -19.33 -48.75 8.81
N THR A 603 -19.96 -49.74 8.18
CA THR A 603 -20.37 -51.00 8.81
C THR A 603 -19.13 -51.79 9.22
N PHE A 604 -19.08 -52.31 10.45
CA PHE A 604 -18.30 -53.51 10.73
C PHE A 604 -18.99 -54.42 11.74
N SER A 605 -18.72 -55.72 11.60
CA SER A 605 -19.45 -56.84 12.17
C SER A 605 -19.10 -57.18 13.61
N LEU A 606 -20.08 -57.73 14.32
CA LEU A 606 -19.91 -58.43 15.60
C LEU A 606 -19.12 -59.74 15.42
N GLU A 607 -18.14 -59.98 16.29
CA GLU A 607 -17.78 -61.35 16.72
C GLU A 607 -17.57 -61.39 18.24
N THR A 608 -17.95 -62.52 18.83
CA THR A 608 -18.02 -62.78 20.28
C THR A 608 -17.31 -64.08 20.63
N LYS A 609 -16.71 -64.14 21.85
CA LYS A 609 -16.48 -65.30 22.77
C LYS A 609 -15.36 -64.90 23.79
N SER A 610 -15.37 -65.20 25.11
CA SER A 610 -15.75 -66.41 25.88
C SER A 610 -14.69 -67.54 25.72
N ASP A 611 -14.19 -68.27 26.74
CA ASP A 611 -14.47 -68.40 28.19
C ASP A 611 -13.19 -68.83 28.99
N ASP A 612 -13.25 -68.70 30.33
CA ASP A 612 -12.75 -69.54 31.46
C ASP A 612 -11.41 -70.34 31.50
N GLU A 613 -10.78 -70.26 32.69
CA GLU A 613 -10.07 -71.22 33.59
C GLU A 613 -9.62 -72.65 33.12
N GLU A 614 -8.65 -73.39 33.70
CA GLU A 614 -7.70 -73.25 34.83
C GLU A 614 -6.21 -73.35 34.32
N GLY A 615 -5.12 -73.82 34.97
CA GLY A 615 -4.84 -74.40 36.31
C GLY A 615 -3.40 -74.95 36.46
N ASP A 616 -2.97 -75.28 37.70
CA ASP A 616 -1.77 -76.04 38.17
C ASP A 616 -0.32 -75.65 37.70
N ASN A 617 0.76 -75.70 38.52
CA ASN A 617 0.95 -75.56 39.98
C ASN A 617 2.47 -75.45 40.34
N ILE A 618 2.77 -74.97 41.57
CA ILE A 618 3.98 -75.24 42.42
C ILE A 618 5.30 -74.40 42.30
N ASP A 619 5.54 -73.68 43.42
CA ASP A 619 6.76 -73.28 44.18
C ASP A 619 7.69 -72.07 43.86
N LEU A 620 8.11 -71.42 44.95
CA LEU A 620 8.92 -70.20 45.04
C LEU A 620 10.38 -70.51 45.43
N GLY A 621 11.35 -69.73 44.93
CA GLY A 621 12.76 -69.89 45.31
C GLY A 621 13.68 -68.71 44.99
N ASN A 622 13.73 -67.73 45.91
CA ASN A 622 14.71 -66.63 45.98
C ASN A 622 16.11 -66.87 45.36
N GLN A 623 16.56 -66.02 44.42
CA GLN A 623 17.75 -65.14 44.55
C GLN A 623 18.32 -64.58 43.22
N THR A 624 18.65 -63.28 43.26
CA THR A 624 19.87 -62.63 42.73
C THR A 624 20.56 -63.19 41.47
N LEU A 625 20.42 -62.44 40.36
CA LEU A 625 21.40 -62.25 39.26
C LEU A 625 22.25 -63.47 38.83
N LEU A 626 21.81 -64.19 37.80
CA LEU A 626 22.65 -65.09 37.01
C LEU A 626 22.63 -64.77 35.51
N LEU A 627 23.71 -64.12 35.05
CA LEU A 627 24.12 -64.11 33.65
C LEU A 627 24.53 -65.53 33.23
N ASN A 628 23.60 -66.40 32.82
CA ASN A 628 23.92 -67.63 32.08
C ASN A 628 22.76 -68.39 31.37
N GLU A 629 21.60 -67.79 31.09
CA GLU A 629 20.60 -68.39 30.20
C GLU A 629 20.61 -67.78 28.79
N ARG A 630 21.36 -68.39 27.87
CA ARG A 630 21.60 -67.85 26.51
C ARG A 630 20.41 -67.96 25.52
N ASN A 631 19.16 -68.13 25.96
CA ASN A 631 18.03 -68.37 25.04
C ASN A 631 16.62 -67.89 25.47
N LYS A 632 16.42 -67.27 26.65
CA LYS A 632 15.12 -66.67 27.01
C LYS A 632 14.99 -65.24 26.44
N PRO A 633 13.82 -64.81 25.94
CA PRO A 633 13.60 -63.43 25.49
C PRO A 633 13.72 -62.44 26.65
N VAL A 634 14.18 -61.23 26.35
CA VAL A 634 14.37 -60.16 27.35
C VAL A 634 13.22 -59.16 27.26
N ILE A 635 12.52 -58.93 28.36
CA ILE A 635 11.46 -57.91 28.49
C ILE A 635 11.97 -56.79 29.39
N LEU A 636 11.79 -55.54 28.99
CA LEU A 636 12.03 -54.38 29.84
C LEU A 636 10.69 -53.81 30.35
N VAL A 637 10.51 -53.75 31.66
CA VAL A 637 9.35 -53.12 32.31
C VAL A 637 9.78 -51.78 32.90
N VAL A 638 9.04 -50.72 32.58
CA VAL A 638 9.33 -49.33 32.96
C VAL A 638 8.12 -48.72 33.64
N ASP A 639 8.15 -48.56 34.95
CA ASP A 639 7.09 -47.98 35.77
C ASP A 639 7.76 -47.35 36.99
N ASP A 640 7.28 -46.22 37.50
CA ASP A 640 7.90 -45.56 38.66
C ASP A 640 7.39 -46.13 39.98
N ASN A 641 6.26 -46.85 39.96
CA ASN A 641 5.74 -47.60 41.09
C ASN A 641 6.44 -48.98 41.21
N LEU A 642 7.15 -49.16 42.34
CA LEU A 642 7.85 -50.41 42.66
C LEU A 642 6.93 -51.62 42.75
N ASP A 643 5.69 -51.45 43.23
CA ASP A 643 4.75 -52.54 43.41
C ASP A 643 4.18 -53.01 42.07
N ILE A 644 3.97 -52.10 41.11
CA ILE A 644 3.64 -52.47 39.73
C ILE A 644 4.82 -53.16 39.04
N LEU A 645 6.03 -52.62 39.18
CA LEU A 645 7.25 -53.28 38.66
C LEU A 645 7.37 -54.72 39.19
N ASN A 646 7.17 -54.92 40.50
CA ASN A 646 7.26 -56.23 41.14
C ASN A 646 6.10 -57.15 40.70
N PHE A 647 4.87 -56.64 40.57
CA PHE A 647 3.71 -57.40 40.10
C PHE A 647 3.91 -57.91 38.67
N ILE A 648 4.27 -57.02 37.74
CA ILE A 648 4.53 -57.38 36.34
C ILE A 648 5.77 -58.30 36.23
N CYS A 649 6.80 -58.08 37.06
CA CYS A 649 7.94 -59.00 37.15
C CYS A 649 7.50 -60.40 37.58
N ASN A 650 6.69 -60.52 38.64
CA ASN A 650 6.16 -61.79 39.12
C ASN A 650 5.31 -62.51 38.07
N LEU A 651 4.53 -61.76 37.28
CA LEU A 651 3.71 -62.28 36.18
C LEU A 651 4.55 -62.81 35.00
N LEU A 652 5.75 -62.27 34.75
CA LEU A 652 6.56 -62.57 33.56
C LEU A 652 7.84 -63.39 33.81
N GLN A 653 8.38 -63.42 35.03
CA GLN A 653 9.70 -63.99 35.34
C GLN A 653 9.82 -65.50 35.14
N THR A 654 8.69 -66.21 35.06
CA THR A 654 8.64 -67.66 34.77
C THR A 654 9.06 -67.98 33.34
N GLU A 655 8.63 -67.17 32.36
CA GLU A 655 8.88 -67.38 30.93
C GLU A 655 9.97 -66.47 30.34
N TYR A 656 10.27 -65.32 30.97
CA TYR A 656 11.09 -64.26 30.39
C TYR A 656 12.18 -63.72 31.33
N ILE A 657 13.25 -63.15 30.75
CA ILE A 657 14.23 -62.36 31.51
C ILE A 657 13.67 -60.93 31.65
N VAL A 658 13.29 -60.54 32.85
CA VAL A 658 12.70 -59.22 33.13
C VAL A 658 13.76 -58.23 33.61
N LEU A 659 13.92 -57.13 32.87
CA LEU A 659 14.68 -55.94 33.28
C LEU A 659 13.71 -54.90 33.84
N LEU A 660 14.06 -54.25 34.96
CA LEU A 660 13.22 -53.24 35.60
C LEU A 660 13.85 -51.84 35.53
N ALA A 661 13.05 -50.83 35.19
CA ALA A 661 13.46 -49.43 35.19
C ALA A 661 12.42 -48.53 35.88
N LYS A 662 12.89 -47.62 36.73
CA LYS A 662 12.01 -46.73 37.54
C LYS A 662 11.59 -45.42 36.84
N ASN A 663 11.82 -45.29 35.53
CA ASN A 663 11.53 -44.12 34.69
C ASN A 663 12.00 -44.34 33.25
N GLY A 664 11.48 -43.54 32.31
CA GLY A 664 11.80 -43.64 30.90
C GLY A 664 13.25 -43.30 30.54
N GLN A 665 13.97 -42.50 31.33
CA GLN A 665 15.38 -42.19 31.04
C GLN A 665 16.30 -43.39 31.31
N TYR A 666 16.07 -44.07 32.43
CA TYR A 666 16.75 -45.32 32.74
C TYR A 666 16.26 -46.45 31.82
N GLY A 667 14.96 -46.49 31.49
CA GLY A 667 14.37 -47.40 30.52
C GLY A 667 15.03 -47.29 29.14
N LEU A 668 15.13 -46.08 28.57
CA LEU A 668 15.80 -45.84 27.29
C LEU A 668 17.27 -46.28 27.34
N LYS A 669 17.99 -45.95 28.42
CA LYS A 669 19.39 -46.38 28.59
C LYS A 669 19.52 -47.90 28.62
N LEU A 670 18.66 -48.61 29.36
CA LEU A 670 18.64 -50.07 29.37
C LEU A 670 18.26 -50.63 28.01
N ALA A 671 17.29 -50.04 27.31
CA ALA A 671 16.88 -50.48 25.99
C ALA A 671 17.99 -50.35 24.95
N SER A 672 18.72 -49.22 24.90
CA SER A 672 19.87 -49.05 24.01
C SER A 672 21.09 -49.90 24.41
N GLN A 673 21.21 -50.30 25.68
CA GLN A 673 22.32 -51.12 26.18
C GLN A 673 22.08 -52.63 26.02
N TYR A 674 20.86 -53.10 26.25
CA TYR A 674 20.51 -54.53 26.32
C TYR A 674 19.59 -55.01 25.19
N LEU A 675 19.03 -54.09 24.38
CA LEU A 675 18.19 -54.38 23.20
C LEU A 675 17.09 -55.43 23.46
N PRO A 676 16.14 -55.15 24.38
CA PRO A 676 15.09 -56.09 24.75
C PRO A 676 14.21 -56.50 23.54
N ASP A 677 13.57 -57.65 23.67
CA ASP A 677 12.61 -58.16 22.70
C ASP A 677 11.22 -57.55 22.83
N LEU A 678 10.90 -56.95 23.97
CA LEU A 678 9.69 -56.17 24.21
C LEU A 678 9.90 -55.15 25.34
N VAL A 679 9.24 -53.99 25.25
CA VAL A 679 9.17 -53.00 26.33
C VAL A 679 7.72 -52.86 26.80
N ILE A 680 7.49 -52.92 28.11
CA ILE A 680 6.25 -52.52 28.77
C ILE A 680 6.55 -51.23 29.52
N ALA A 681 5.81 -50.14 29.30
CA ALA A 681 6.08 -48.87 29.96
C ALA A 681 4.80 -48.16 30.42
N ASP A 682 4.80 -47.55 31.61
CA ASP A 682 3.79 -46.56 31.96
C ASP A 682 3.95 -45.31 31.07
N VAL A 683 2.82 -44.73 30.68
CA VAL A 683 2.75 -43.42 30.07
C VAL A 683 3.11 -42.31 31.07
N VAL A 684 2.62 -42.36 32.31
CA VAL A 684 2.79 -41.28 33.30
C VAL A 684 3.92 -41.64 34.25
N MET A 685 5.13 -41.14 33.99
CA MET A 685 6.30 -41.36 34.85
C MET A 685 7.28 -40.18 34.81
N PRO A 686 8.05 -39.92 35.89
CA PRO A 686 8.99 -38.81 35.99
C PRO A 686 10.20 -38.92 35.06
N MET A 687 10.89 -37.79 34.85
CA MET A 687 12.06 -37.59 33.97
C MET A 687 11.82 -37.79 32.46
N MET A 688 11.14 -38.85 32.05
CA MET A 688 10.76 -39.10 30.66
C MET A 688 9.48 -39.93 30.65
N ASP A 689 8.41 -39.39 30.07
CA ASP A 689 7.12 -40.05 29.96
C ASP A 689 7.15 -41.23 28.95
N GLY A 690 6.16 -42.11 29.00
CA GLY A 690 6.10 -43.30 28.14
C GLY A 690 5.94 -43.00 26.66
N PHE A 691 5.30 -41.87 26.29
CA PHE A 691 5.17 -41.46 24.89
C PHE A 691 6.52 -41.05 24.30
N GLU A 692 7.32 -40.29 25.05
CA GLU A 692 8.65 -39.84 24.62
C GLU A 692 9.68 -40.99 24.70
N LEU A 693 9.55 -41.91 25.66
CA LEU A 693 10.29 -43.17 25.65
C LEU A 693 9.99 -43.96 24.36
N CYS A 694 8.72 -44.20 24.07
CA CYS A 694 8.30 -44.91 22.87
C CYS A 694 8.81 -44.21 21.60
N ARG A 695 8.60 -42.89 21.48
CA ARG A 695 9.08 -42.10 20.34
C ARG A 695 10.60 -42.19 20.17
N ARG A 696 11.39 -42.16 21.24
CA ARG A 696 12.86 -42.30 21.16
C ARG A 696 13.27 -43.70 20.73
N LEU A 697 12.66 -44.73 21.31
CA LEU A 697 12.88 -46.12 20.89
C LEU A 697 12.53 -46.33 19.41
N LYS A 698 11.40 -45.81 18.95
CA LYS A 698 10.94 -45.86 17.55
C LYS A 698 11.71 -44.89 16.64
N GLY A 699 12.38 -43.89 17.20
CA GLY A 699 13.22 -42.92 16.49
C GLY A 699 14.57 -43.48 16.06
N GLU A 700 15.29 -44.16 16.96
CA GLU A 700 16.63 -44.69 16.68
C GLU A 700 16.59 -45.99 15.86
N SER A 701 17.40 -46.06 14.80
CA SER A 701 17.47 -47.23 13.89
C SER A 701 17.74 -48.55 14.61
N ILE A 702 18.51 -48.54 15.70
CA ILE A 702 18.90 -49.74 16.44
C ILE A 702 17.75 -50.25 17.34
N THR A 703 16.91 -49.37 17.88
CA THR A 703 15.79 -49.76 18.78
C THR A 703 14.41 -49.76 18.11
N ARG A 704 14.26 -49.18 16.91
CA ARG A 704 12.95 -48.98 16.25
C ARG A 704 12.11 -50.25 16.11
N HIS A 705 12.76 -51.38 15.94
CA HIS A 705 12.14 -52.68 15.73
C HIS A 705 11.67 -53.37 17.04
N ILE A 706 11.86 -52.74 18.21
CA ILE A 706 11.41 -53.27 19.49
C ILE A 706 9.92 -52.95 19.69
N PRO A 707 9.06 -53.96 19.96
CA PRO A 707 7.66 -53.73 20.27
C PRO A 707 7.50 -53.08 21.66
N VAL A 708 6.56 -52.14 21.77
CA VAL A 708 6.30 -51.33 22.97
C VAL A 708 4.81 -51.45 23.32
N ILE A 709 4.53 -51.93 24.53
CA ILE A 709 3.22 -51.87 25.17
C ILE A 709 3.23 -50.66 26.13
N LEU A 710 2.29 -49.74 25.94
CA LEU A 710 2.05 -48.64 26.88
C LEU A 710 0.92 -49.00 27.85
N LEU A 711 1.16 -48.87 29.15
CA LEU A 711 0.15 -48.98 30.21
C LEU A 711 -0.25 -47.57 30.66
N SER A 712 -1.53 -47.29 30.90
CA SER A 712 -1.92 -45.94 31.38
C SER A 712 -3.29 -45.87 32.05
N ALA A 713 -3.42 -44.95 33.01
CA ALA A 713 -4.72 -44.49 33.51
C ALA A 713 -5.45 -43.49 32.55
N LEU A 714 -4.79 -43.05 31.47
CA LEU A 714 -5.33 -42.03 30.55
C LEU A 714 -6.29 -42.65 29.52
N THR A 715 -7.59 -42.52 29.80
CA THR A 715 -8.72 -43.10 29.03
C THR A 715 -9.34 -42.14 28.00
N LEU A 716 -8.57 -41.20 27.46
CA LEU A 716 -9.00 -40.29 26.38
C LEU A 716 -8.58 -40.85 25.02
N SER A 717 -9.49 -40.89 24.04
CA SER A 717 -9.20 -41.41 22.69
C SER A 717 -8.01 -40.70 22.03
N SER A 718 -7.84 -39.39 22.24
CA SER A 718 -6.69 -38.63 21.75
C SER A 718 -5.34 -39.04 22.37
N GLN A 719 -5.34 -39.55 23.61
CA GLN A 719 -4.12 -40.08 24.23
C GLN A 719 -3.81 -41.50 23.75
N LYS A 720 -4.84 -42.33 23.47
CA LYS A 720 -4.68 -43.63 22.80
C LYS A 720 -4.09 -43.43 21.40
N ILE A 721 -4.69 -42.54 20.60
CA ILE A 721 -4.20 -42.17 19.26
C ILE A 721 -2.75 -41.69 19.35
N LYS A 722 -2.42 -40.74 20.25
CA LYS A 722 -1.05 -40.29 20.48
C LYS A 722 -0.07 -41.43 20.83
N GLY A 723 -0.54 -42.47 21.55
CA GLY A 723 0.25 -43.66 21.87
C GLY A 723 0.57 -44.51 20.65
N ILE A 724 -0.42 -44.76 19.80
CA ILE A 724 -0.22 -45.47 18.53
C ILE A 724 0.63 -44.62 17.55
N ASP A 725 0.38 -43.31 17.46
CA ASP A 725 1.14 -42.36 16.64
C ASP A 725 2.61 -42.21 17.06
N CYS A 726 2.94 -42.40 18.35
CA CYS A 726 4.34 -42.47 18.78
C CYS A 726 5.01 -43.82 18.49
N GLY A 727 4.29 -44.73 17.82
CA GLY A 727 4.74 -46.03 17.34
C GLY A 727 4.59 -47.17 18.35
N ALA A 728 3.77 -47.01 19.40
CA ALA A 728 3.49 -48.10 20.32
C ALA A 728 2.62 -49.16 19.63
N ASP A 729 2.93 -50.42 19.88
CA ASP A 729 2.27 -51.56 19.26
C ASP A 729 0.93 -51.84 19.95
N ILE A 730 0.82 -51.53 21.26
CA ILE A 730 -0.39 -51.69 22.07
C ILE A 730 -0.49 -50.55 23.10
N TYR A 731 -1.72 -50.09 23.35
CA TYR A 731 -2.06 -49.17 24.45
C TYR A 731 -3.11 -49.82 25.38
N PHE A 732 -2.77 -49.97 26.65
CA PHE A 732 -3.54 -50.66 27.69
C PHE A 732 -4.04 -49.69 28.76
N GLU A 733 -5.29 -49.84 29.21
CA GLU A 733 -5.83 -49.07 30.33
C GLU A 733 -5.53 -49.74 31.68
N LYS A 734 -5.17 -48.97 32.72
CA LYS A 734 -5.09 -49.41 34.13
C LYS A 734 -6.46 -49.18 34.82
N PRO A 735 -7.02 -50.14 35.59
CA PRO A 735 -6.55 -51.51 35.82
C PRO A 735 -6.64 -52.37 34.55
N PHE A 736 -5.66 -53.25 34.35
CA PHE A 736 -5.54 -54.13 33.19
C PHE A 736 -5.74 -55.59 33.58
N ASP A 737 -6.38 -56.35 32.70
CA ASP A 737 -6.49 -57.80 32.81
C ASP A 737 -5.10 -58.46 32.62
N SER A 738 -4.68 -59.20 33.64
CA SER A 738 -3.37 -59.86 33.71
C SER A 738 -3.19 -60.97 32.65
N SER A 739 -4.26 -61.72 32.33
CA SER A 739 -4.26 -62.79 31.32
C SER A 739 -4.16 -62.21 29.90
N LEU A 740 -4.89 -61.13 29.64
CA LEU A 740 -4.86 -60.42 28.35
C LEU A 740 -3.48 -59.81 28.10
N LEU A 741 -2.85 -59.20 29.11
CA LEU A 741 -1.48 -58.67 29.01
C LEU A 741 -0.48 -59.77 28.61
N LEU A 742 -0.56 -60.95 29.25
CA LEU A 742 0.27 -62.11 28.92
C LEU A 742 0.10 -62.58 27.47
N ALA A 743 -1.14 -62.68 26.98
CA ALA A 743 -1.44 -63.08 25.61
C ALA A 743 -0.80 -62.13 24.57
N TYR A 744 -0.87 -60.83 24.82
CA TYR A 744 -0.25 -59.82 23.95
C TYR A 744 1.28 -59.86 23.97
N VAL A 745 1.91 -60.04 25.13
CA VAL A 745 3.36 -60.21 25.26
C VAL A 745 3.83 -61.43 24.45
N LYS A 746 3.13 -62.57 24.58
CA LYS A 746 3.42 -63.81 23.83
C LYS A 746 3.33 -63.58 22.32
N ASN A 747 2.28 -62.93 21.85
CA ASN A 747 2.05 -62.67 20.42
C ASN A 747 3.08 -61.72 19.80
N LEU A 748 3.41 -60.61 20.47
CA LEU A 748 4.39 -59.63 19.95
C LEU A 748 5.81 -60.22 19.85
N ILE A 749 6.24 -60.97 20.86
CA ILE A 749 7.56 -61.63 20.86
C ILE A 749 7.63 -62.71 19.77
N LYS A 750 6.55 -63.46 19.56
CA LYS A 750 6.45 -64.47 18.48
C LYS A 750 6.56 -63.82 17.09
N SER A 751 5.72 -62.83 16.81
CA SER A 751 5.71 -62.10 15.52
C SER A 751 7.09 -61.54 15.16
N ARG A 752 7.82 -60.98 16.14
CA ARG A 752 9.19 -60.49 15.98
C ARG A 752 10.22 -61.59 15.67
N LYS A 753 10.07 -62.80 16.22
CA LYS A 753 10.95 -63.94 15.90
C LYS A 753 10.71 -64.42 14.47
N ASP A 754 9.45 -64.56 14.08
CA ASP A 754 9.05 -65.01 12.74
C ASP A 754 9.55 -64.03 11.66
N ALA A 755 9.43 -62.71 11.89
CA ALA A 755 9.96 -61.69 10.99
C ALA A 755 11.49 -61.71 10.85
N LYS A 756 12.24 -62.02 11.91
CA LYS A 756 13.71 -62.17 11.86
C LYS A 756 14.16 -63.43 11.11
N ALA A 757 13.36 -64.49 11.10
CA ALA A 757 13.71 -65.72 10.37
C ALA A 757 13.68 -65.52 8.85
N ILE A 758 12.70 -64.75 8.34
CA ILE A 758 12.49 -64.51 6.90
C ILE A 758 13.62 -63.65 6.29
N LEU A 759 14.22 -62.74 7.06
CA LEU A 759 15.25 -61.81 6.57
C LEU A 759 16.66 -62.40 6.41
N ASN A 760 16.91 -63.63 6.86
CA ASN A 760 18.25 -64.23 6.85
C ASN A 760 18.54 -65.12 5.63
N ASP A 761 17.58 -65.32 4.72
CA ASP A 761 17.62 -66.36 3.68
C ASP A 761 17.66 -65.81 2.23
N THR A 762 18.13 -64.57 2.02
CA THR A 762 18.27 -63.95 0.69
C THR A 762 19.47 -63.01 0.56
N ASP A 763 20.15 -63.06 -0.60
CA ASP A 763 21.31 -62.23 -0.95
C ASP A 763 20.94 -60.73 -1.10
N PRO A 764 21.84 -59.78 -0.76
CA PRO A 764 21.50 -58.36 -0.67
C PRO A 764 21.64 -57.58 -2.00
N ALA A 765 20.58 -56.84 -2.36
CA ALA A 765 20.56 -55.84 -3.43
C ALA A 765 20.19 -54.43 -2.85
N PRO A 766 20.50 -53.32 -3.54
CA PRO A 766 21.09 -52.16 -2.85
C PRO A 766 20.12 -51.02 -2.50
N ASP A 767 20.42 -50.33 -1.40
CA ASP A 767 19.91 -48.99 -1.08
C ASP A 767 21.06 -47.97 -1.17
N ASP A 768 20.90 -46.96 -2.03
CA ASP A 768 21.94 -46.00 -2.40
C ASP A 768 22.06 -44.79 -1.46
N GLY A 769 21.10 -44.58 -0.54
CA GLY A 769 21.11 -43.42 0.37
C GLY A 769 22.33 -43.40 1.31
N ALA A 770 22.62 -44.53 1.97
CA ALA A 770 23.67 -44.61 3.00
C ALA A 770 25.11 -44.59 2.44
N LYS A 771 25.31 -45.02 1.19
CA LYS A 771 26.64 -45.02 0.54
C LYS A 771 27.08 -43.61 0.13
N LEU A 772 26.13 -42.73 -0.23
CA LEU A 772 26.43 -41.39 -0.70
C LEU A 772 27.00 -40.50 0.42
N GLU A 773 26.38 -40.52 1.61
CA GLU A 773 26.93 -39.85 2.80
C GLU A 773 28.32 -40.37 3.18
N GLY A 774 28.53 -41.70 3.09
CA GLY A 774 29.81 -42.33 3.41
C GLY A 774 30.95 -41.86 2.51
N ARG A 775 30.71 -41.74 1.19
CA ARG A 775 31.69 -41.16 0.26
C ARG A 775 31.99 -39.70 0.57
N LEU A 776 30.95 -38.86 0.70
CA LEU A 776 31.10 -37.43 0.97
C LEU A 776 31.82 -37.13 2.29
N PHE A 777 31.68 -38.01 3.30
CA PHE A 777 32.42 -37.94 4.55
C PHE A 777 33.92 -38.22 4.35
N ILE A 778 34.28 -39.30 3.63
CA ILE A 778 35.68 -39.66 3.37
C ILE A 778 36.38 -38.67 2.42
N GLU A 779 35.68 -38.11 1.44
CA GLU A 779 36.23 -37.06 0.57
C GLU A 779 36.62 -35.80 1.37
N LYS A 780 35.76 -35.37 2.32
CA LYS A 780 36.07 -34.25 3.22
C LYS A 780 37.28 -34.55 4.13
N ILE A 781 37.42 -35.80 4.61
CA ILE A 781 38.60 -36.24 5.36
C ILE A 781 39.87 -36.12 4.50
N TYR A 782 39.86 -36.60 3.26
CA TYR A 782 41.04 -36.51 2.39
C TYR A 782 41.38 -35.08 1.97
N ALA A 783 40.38 -34.23 1.71
CA ALA A 783 40.60 -32.81 1.40
C ALA A 783 41.31 -32.07 2.55
N LEU A 784 40.92 -32.37 3.80
CA LEU A 784 41.55 -31.84 5.00
C LEU A 784 42.97 -32.39 5.21
N MET A 785 43.19 -33.69 4.93
CA MET A 785 44.54 -34.28 4.96
C MET A 785 45.47 -33.63 3.94
N ASP A 786 44.95 -33.19 2.79
CA ASP A 786 45.70 -32.45 1.79
C ASP A 786 46.03 -31.01 2.22
N SER A 787 45.08 -30.28 2.81
CA SER A 787 45.33 -28.91 3.28
C SER A 787 46.33 -28.82 4.45
N HIS A 788 46.50 -29.90 5.21
CA HIS A 788 47.46 -30.00 6.32
C HIS A 788 48.57 -31.05 6.08
N ILE A 789 48.87 -31.36 4.81
CA ILE A 789 49.79 -32.47 4.48
C ILE A 789 51.19 -32.26 5.05
N ALA A 790 51.70 -31.02 5.05
CA ALA A 790 53.05 -30.65 5.51
C ALA A 790 53.18 -30.45 7.04
N ASP A 791 52.07 -30.40 7.79
CA ASP A 791 52.10 -30.13 9.23
C ASP A 791 52.36 -31.41 10.06
N SER A 792 53.60 -31.56 10.55
CA SER A 792 53.98 -32.71 11.37
C SER A 792 53.22 -32.84 12.72
N GLY A 793 52.58 -31.77 13.21
CA GLY A 793 51.78 -31.78 14.45
C GLY A 793 50.32 -32.16 14.26
N PHE A 794 49.82 -32.17 13.02
CA PHE A 794 48.41 -32.39 12.71
C PHE A 794 47.87 -33.77 13.14
N LYS A 795 46.67 -33.79 13.74
CA LYS A 795 45.96 -35.00 14.19
C LYS A 795 44.52 -35.01 13.69
N VAL A 796 44.08 -36.14 13.15
CA VAL A 796 42.76 -36.28 12.54
C VAL A 796 41.63 -36.13 13.57
N GLU A 797 41.87 -36.42 14.85
CA GLU A 797 40.86 -36.23 15.89
C GLU A 797 40.42 -34.78 16.10
N ALA A 798 41.24 -33.79 15.73
CA ALA A 798 40.86 -32.38 15.77
C ALA A 798 39.71 -32.06 14.78
N PHE A 799 39.64 -32.79 13.66
CA PHE A 799 38.56 -32.62 12.68
C PHE A 799 37.20 -33.01 13.24
N GLY A 800 37.14 -34.04 14.10
CA GLY A 800 35.89 -34.51 14.70
C GLY A 800 35.12 -33.38 15.39
N GLN A 801 35.83 -32.49 16.09
CA GLN A 801 35.24 -31.32 16.73
C GLN A 801 34.64 -30.34 15.71
N SER A 802 35.31 -30.09 14.58
CA SER A 802 34.82 -29.18 13.54
C SER A 802 33.57 -29.67 12.79
N ILE A 803 33.27 -30.97 12.86
CA ILE A 803 32.08 -31.59 12.24
C ILE A 803 31.11 -32.20 13.28
N GLY A 804 31.22 -31.83 14.55
CA GLY A 804 30.30 -32.25 15.62
C GLY A 804 30.35 -33.73 16.01
N LEU A 805 31.36 -34.49 15.58
CA LEU A 805 31.53 -35.90 15.94
C LEU A 805 32.40 -36.06 17.20
N SER A 806 31.92 -36.85 18.17
CA SER A 806 32.76 -37.24 19.30
C SER A 806 33.96 -38.08 18.84
N ARG A 807 35.05 -38.04 19.62
CA ARG A 807 36.30 -38.75 19.30
C ARG A 807 36.09 -40.24 19.02
N VAL A 808 35.15 -40.89 19.73
CA VAL A 808 34.81 -42.32 19.56
C VAL A 808 34.03 -42.56 18.27
N GLN A 809 33.05 -41.70 17.95
CA GLN A 809 32.26 -41.81 16.70
C GLN A 809 33.12 -41.59 15.46
N LEU A 810 34.01 -40.59 15.48
CA LEU A 810 34.96 -40.33 14.39
C LEU A 810 35.86 -41.56 14.16
N TYR A 811 36.40 -42.13 15.24
CA TYR A 811 37.26 -43.31 15.19
C TYR A 811 36.52 -44.53 14.62
N ARG A 812 35.26 -44.73 15.01
CA ARG A 812 34.42 -45.83 14.51
C ARG A 812 34.11 -45.68 13.02
N ARG A 813 33.59 -44.51 12.59
CA ARG A 813 33.26 -44.24 11.17
C ARG A 813 34.47 -44.38 10.24
N ILE A 814 35.62 -43.82 10.61
CA ILE A 814 36.84 -43.92 9.79
C ILE A 814 37.32 -45.38 9.69
N LYS A 815 37.26 -46.15 10.78
CA LYS A 815 37.67 -47.55 10.79
C LYS A 815 36.69 -48.44 10.01
N GLU A 816 35.39 -48.23 10.15
CA GLU A 816 34.33 -48.94 9.40
C GLU A 816 34.45 -48.72 7.89
N GLN A 817 34.87 -47.53 7.44
CA GLN A 817 34.91 -47.17 6.01
C GLN A 817 36.28 -47.32 5.34
N THR A 818 37.39 -47.30 6.09
CA THR A 818 38.75 -47.37 5.51
C THR A 818 39.60 -48.52 6.04
N GLY A 819 39.18 -49.21 7.11
CA GLY A 819 39.95 -50.25 7.79
C GLY A 819 41.07 -49.75 8.70
N TYR A 820 41.53 -48.50 8.54
CA TYR A 820 42.62 -47.89 9.31
C TYR A 820 42.11 -47.08 10.51
N SER A 821 42.94 -46.92 11.54
CA SER A 821 42.70 -45.84 12.53
C SER A 821 42.98 -44.46 11.91
N PRO A 822 42.43 -43.37 12.47
CA PRO A 822 42.58 -42.03 11.88
C PRO A 822 44.05 -41.58 11.70
N ASN A 823 44.91 -41.89 12.68
CA ASN A 823 46.34 -41.55 12.60
C ASN A 823 47.13 -42.47 11.66
N GLU A 824 46.71 -43.72 11.49
CA GLU A 824 47.28 -44.61 10.46
C GLU A 824 46.88 -44.19 9.06
N LEU A 825 45.63 -43.77 8.85
CA LEU A 825 45.13 -43.26 7.58
C LEU A 825 45.93 -42.03 7.13
N LEU A 826 46.14 -41.05 8.02
CA LEU A 826 46.99 -39.88 7.76
C LEU A 826 48.42 -40.27 7.37
N ARG A 827 49.02 -41.25 8.09
CA ARG A 827 50.37 -41.74 7.80
C ARG A 827 50.45 -42.42 6.42
N VAL A 828 49.48 -43.26 6.08
CA VAL A 828 49.38 -43.92 4.77
C VAL A 828 49.21 -42.89 3.65
N TYR A 829 48.35 -41.89 3.85
CA TYR A 829 48.11 -40.82 2.89
C TYR A 829 49.38 -39.99 2.61
N ARG A 830 50.11 -39.60 3.67
CA ARG A 830 51.41 -38.92 3.54
C ARG A 830 52.44 -39.73 2.75
N LEU A 831 52.53 -41.06 2.98
CA LEU A 831 53.44 -41.93 2.22
C LEU A 831 53.06 -42.03 0.74
N GLN A 832 51.77 -42.06 0.41
CA GLN A 832 51.29 -42.06 -0.98
C GLN A 832 51.63 -40.75 -1.71
N LYS A 833 51.41 -39.60 -1.06
CA LYS A 833 51.83 -38.28 -1.58
C LYS A 833 53.35 -38.18 -1.74
N ALA A 834 54.12 -38.72 -0.80
CA ALA A 834 55.58 -38.75 -0.88
C ALA A 834 56.07 -39.56 -2.08
N LYS A 835 55.49 -40.74 -2.32
CA LYS A 835 55.79 -41.57 -3.49
C LYS A 835 55.50 -40.84 -4.80
N LYS A 836 54.41 -40.07 -4.87
CA LYS A 836 54.09 -39.23 -6.04
C LYS A 836 55.16 -38.16 -6.25
N LEU A 837 55.53 -37.40 -5.22
CA LEU A 837 56.57 -36.37 -5.30
C LEU A 837 57.94 -36.96 -5.73
N LEU A 838 58.34 -38.11 -5.17
CA LEU A 838 59.56 -38.84 -5.58
C LEU A 838 59.52 -39.30 -7.05
N SER A 839 58.34 -39.43 -7.66
CA SER A 839 58.21 -39.81 -9.08
C SER A 839 58.06 -38.63 -10.05
N THR A 840 57.85 -37.41 -9.55
CA THR A 840 57.55 -36.22 -10.38
C THR A 840 58.50 -35.04 -10.16
N THR A 841 59.45 -35.13 -9.23
CA THR A 841 60.37 -34.05 -8.90
C THR A 841 61.73 -34.57 -8.43
N ASP A 842 62.83 -33.90 -8.79
CA ASP A 842 64.22 -34.28 -8.45
C ASP A 842 64.63 -33.92 -7.01
N LEU A 843 63.67 -33.90 -6.09
CA LEU A 843 63.88 -33.48 -4.71
C LEU A 843 64.64 -34.54 -3.90
N ALA A 844 65.53 -34.08 -3.03
CA ALA A 844 66.18 -34.98 -2.07
C ALA A 844 65.15 -35.67 -1.16
N VAL A 845 65.36 -36.94 -0.86
CA VAL A 845 64.46 -37.76 -0.01
C VAL A 845 64.17 -37.09 1.35
N ALA A 846 65.14 -36.37 1.91
CA ALA A 846 64.97 -35.62 3.15
C ALA A 846 64.01 -34.43 3.01
N GLU A 847 64.02 -33.73 1.86
CA GLU A 847 63.15 -32.60 1.59
C GLU A 847 61.71 -33.05 1.31
N VAL A 848 61.54 -34.17 0.58
CA VAL A 848 60.22 -34.79 0.39
C VAL A 848 59.62 -35.23 1.73
N ALA A 849 60.41 -35.83 2.62
CA ALA A 849 59.95 -36.24 3.96
C ALA A 849 59.34 -35.07 4.75
N TYR A 850 60.01 -33.90 4.75
CA TYR A 850 59.47 -32.70 5.40
C TYR A 850 58.27 -32.13 4.67
N ARG A 851 58.26 -32.08 3.32
CA ARG A 851 57.11 -31.57 2.53
C ARG A 851 55.82 -32.38 2.72
N VAL A 852 55.92 -33.67 3.05
CA VAL A 852 54.76 -34.51 3.40
C VAL A 852 54.55 -34.65 4.91
N GLY A 853 55.09 -33.75 5.72
CA GLY A 853 54.76 -33.62 7.15
C GLY A 853 55.27 -34.76 8.03
N PHE A 854 56.40 -35.39 7.69
CA PHE A 854 57.13 -36.24 8.64
C PHE A 854 58.10 -35.38 9.48
N SER A 855 58.15 -35.65 10.78
CA SER A 855 59.02 -34.92 11.72
C SER A 855 60.51 -35.22 11.56
N SER A 856 60.88 -36.33 10.92
CA SER A 856 62.28 -36.56 10.49
C SER A 856 62.40 -37.46 9.25
N PRO A 857 63.43 -37.26 8.40
CA PRO A 857 63.73 -38.12 7.25
C PRO A 857 64.02 -39.59 7.62
N ALA A 858 64.56 -39.83 8.82
CA ALA A 858 64.81 -41.18 9.33
C ALA A 858 63.50 -41.90 9.65
N TYR A 859 62.54 -41.22 10.29
CA TYR A 859 61.22 -41.77 10.59
C TYR A 859 60.41 -42.01 9.30
N PHE A 860 60.45 -41.06 8.35
CA PHE A 860 59.89 -41.23 7.00
C PHE A 860 60.44 -42.48 6.31
N THR A 861 61.77 -42.62 6.25
CA THR A 861 62.42 -43.76 5.60
C THR A 861 62.02 -45.10 6.23
N LYS A 862 61.87 -45.15 7.57
CA LYS A 862 61.37 -46.34 8.28
C LYS A 862 59.94 -46.68 7.86
N CYS A 863 59.00 -45.73 7.95
CA CYS A 863 57.60 -45.96 7.62
C CYS A 863 57.37 -46.26 6.12
N TYR A 864 58.12 -45.60 5.23
CA TYR A 864 58.08 -45.89 3.78
C TYR A 864 58.53 -47.32 3.49
N ARG A 865 59.62 -47.78 4.12
CA ARG A 865 60.10 -49.17 4.00
C ARG A 865 59.13 -50.18 4.61
N GLU A 866 58.50 -49.85 5.74
CA GLU A 866 57.50 -50.73 6.37
C GLU A 866 56.25 -50.91 5.49
N PHE A 867 55.80 -49.84 4.83
CA PHE A 867 54.59 -49.81 4.00
C PHE A 867 54.81 -50.35 2.58
N TYR A 868 55.85 -49.87 1.87
CA TYR A 868 56.13 -50.27 0.47
C TYR A 868 57.13 -51.42 0.33
N LYS A 869 57.72 -51.92 1.43
CA LYS A 869 58.79 -52.95 1.45
C LYS A 869 60.07 -52.58 0.67
N GLU A 870 60.23 -51.30 0.32
CA GLU A 870 61.33 -50.75 -0.47
C GLU A 870 61.86 -49.45 0.17
N LEU A 871 63.14 -49.12 -0.01
CA LEU A 871 63.73 -47.85 0.44
C LEU A 871 63.41 -46.71 -0.55
N PRO A 872 63.12 -45.47 -0.09
CA PRO A 872 62.85 -44.33 -1.00
C PRO A 872 63.96 -44.07 -2.01
N THR A 873 65.23 -44.27 -1.62
CA THR A 873 66.40 -44.13 -2.49
C THR A 873 66.54 -45.25 -3.52
N ALA A 874 66.05 -46.45 -3.23
CA ALA A 874 65.97 -47.54 -4.20
C ALA A 874 64.87 -47.26 -5.24
N PHE A 875 63.73 -46.71 -4.79
CA PHE A 875 62.63 -46.29 -5.65
C PHE A 875 63.08 -45.24 -6.68
N LEU A 876 63.82 -44.21 -6.23
CA LEU A 876 64.40 -43.19 -7.10
C LEU A 876 65.39 -43.78 -8.12
N LYS A 877 66.33 -44.63 -7.68
CA LYS A 877 67.28 -45.29 -8.60
C LYS A 877 66.57 -46.13 -9.66
N ARG A 878 65.49 -46.83 -9.30
CA ARG A 878 64.69 -47.62 -10.26
C ARG A 878 63.94 -46.74 -11.26
N MET A 879 63.53 -45.53 -10.89
CA MET A 879 62.91 -44.59 -11.84
C MET A 879 63.93 -43.90 -12.74
N ALA A 880 65.12 -43.55 -12.22
CA ALA A 880 66.21 -43.01 -13.04
C ALA A 880 66.64 -43.99 -14.14
N LEU A 881 66.90 -45.26 -13.78
CA LEU A 881 67.23 -46.33 -14.75
C LEU A 881 66.11 -46.60 -15.77
N LYS A 882 64.85 -46.30 -15.44
CA LYS A 882 63.71 -46.47 -16.35
C LYS A 882 63.55 -45.34 -17.36
N ASN A 883 64.16 -44.19 -17.13
CA ASN A 883 64.08 -43.02 -18.02
C ASN A 883 65.26 -42.97 -19.00
N GLU A 884 66.37 -43.66 -18.75
CA GLU A 884 67.47 -43.81 -19.71
C GLU A 884 67.14 -44.82 -20.82
N ASP A 885 66.43 -45.92 -20.52
CA ASP A 885 65.94 -46.90 -21.51
C ASP A 885 64.70 -46.41 -22.32
N SER A 886 64.28 -45.15 -22.15
CA SER A 886 63.07 -44.59 -22.78
C SER A 886 63.30 -43.21 -23.43
N LEU A 887 64.51 -42.97 -23.94
CA LEU A 887 64.93 -41.75 -24.65
C LEU A 887 65.49 -42.10 -26.04
#